data_AF-A0A1E9JUK1-F1
#
_entry.id   AF-A0A1E9JUK1-F1
#
_cell.length_a   1.000
_cell.length_b   1.000
_cell.length_c   1.000
_cell.angle_alpha   90.00
_cell.angle_beta   90.00
_cell.angle_gamma   90.00
#
_symmetry.space_group_name_H-M   'P 1'
#
loop_
_entity.id
_entity.type
_entity.pdbx_description
1 polymer ?
#
loop_
_entity_poly.entity_id
_entity_poly.type
_entity_poly.pdbx_seq_one_letter_code
_entity_poly.pdbx_strand_id
1 'polypeptide(L)'
;MKKNDIEKSLKRFLKRKISYSLSVLIAFMITGGISFGAGITTKEIQESKTELLSKVQAEKEEIKKKILENEKLIKEYNSELLDLLKKGNFYSKSMFPSTQVFFTYQNEKNGKMKNRTEKEFSETIKAAQEFYPQNMVLNKLETGNGNIIDTTTFREEINLGVNINVPGIEVPKVSKEVNVNVTMPNVEISGIKNLLNPRVPKVNIPKVDNISVAISKPNSINLNQVTINKNEKIDLEVKPLENVIIPENDVVPKGEITPIQDINLEILQVKIPQVSITTPYAWSHQDLSGPMNDGNKATNVYWDKSNGDGGAVIENIAIKSGTFKVKSDIENNPYQLTYEYNNYSAYNGSGEEALGDSQNLANGTEIVNQNRGETTTEGTHQVDKYDSSKLGVFSFIKATGKGLSYNGAEFEYTNNANPNSYFDNERAFIYYSNADGTSKNEIEKQIEKVATESDKVKLLNAFTETKSYIKNPTLDASVWINNGKIYGKGKNITIVDAYTGRGNNESHLINTGEIVLDPSSDSNYIFRLYNTKYSDWNSPDVVIYNSGKIDVGSSNTRVFSVIDNLVTPRTVSIVNKGEINLKGDFSHGIVIEAGYDASNDNIALDIENPINILASYSTGMYLKTARDTDTGTITGKFAVNIGDKNSTSISKSIGLYFNSAGGQYDKKVKLTNHSINLYGNKENTGVYLQNTQVNVELGSGKISLIGGNKNTGVYTGAKATLNSEGEIILQDGDNNYAIFSSAGTTNIKKVIVNETENAIGIIARGDVSNDYNTAGLQGIVNVEEVKIKSVATKLDETIPGVYPPTKEYYNAIGAYADTFAKITINNIGNIGTADNPNIDIVGLNGERGVALYAKKDKDKLNNEVVINAENNYIKVDNGQAGVISLNGGEINLKNSTLHVNNGIAISTNFEEGVNKVADIVDISGGIIVLDGTSLAYIEHH
;
A
#
# COMPACT_ATOMS: atom_id res chain seq x y z
N MET A 1 -8.79 -20.36 30.22
CA MET A 1 -10.13 -21.00 30.31
C MET A 1 -10.01 -22.31 31.08
N LYS A 2 -10.91 -22.59 32.04
CA LYS A 2 -10.88 -23.86 32.78
C LYS A 2 -11.38 -24.97 31.86
N LYS A 3 -10.87 -26.20 32.02
CA LYS A 3 -11.24 -27.40 31.23
C LYS A 3 -12.77 -27.56 31.07
N ASN A 4 -13.53 -27.20 32.10
CA ASN A 4 -14.99 -27.24 32.11
C ASN A 4 -15.66 -26.25 31.13
N ASP A 5 -15.03 -25.11 30.83
CA ASP A 5 -15.60 -24.10 29.95
C ASP A 5 -15.46 -24.49 28.47
N ILE A 6 -14.32 -25.12 28.14
CA ILE A 6 -14.06 -25.71 26.82
C ILE A 6 -15.03 -26.88 26.57
N GLU A 7 -15.23 -27.73 27.58
CA GLU A 7 -16.18 -28.85 27.50
C GLU A 7 -17.62 -28.37 27.31
N LYS A 8 -18.02 -27.27 27.96
CA LYS A 8 -19.33 -26.64 27.76
C LYS A 8 -19.52 -26.07 26.36
N SER A 9 -18.52 -25.37 25.81
CA SER A 9 -18.59 -24.84 24.44
C SER A 9 -18.68 -25.96 23.40
N LEU A 10 -17.92 -27.04 23.58
CA LEU A 10 -17.94 -28.18 22.66
C LEU A 10 -19.28 -28.95 22.72
N LYS A 11 -19.83 -29.13 23.92
CA LYS A 11 -21.18 -29.71 24.12
C LYS A 11 -22.28 -28.85 23.48
N ARG A 12 -22.12 -27.52 23.48
CA ARG A 12 -23.05 -26.57 22.85
C ARG A 12 -22.99 -26.66 21.32
N PHE A 13 -21.82 -26.93 20.77
CA PHE A 13 -21.57 -27.05 19.33
C PHE A 13 -22.13 -28.36 18.73
N LEU A 14 -22.02 -29.48 19.44
CA LEU A 14 -22.33 -30.82 18.88
C LEU A 14 -23.76 -31.32 19.11
N LYS A 15 -24.61 -30.59 19.88
CA LYS A 15 -26.04 -30.88 20.15
C LYS A 15 -26.43 -32.34 20.52
N ARG A 16 -25.51 -33.25 20.87
CA ARG A 16 -25.78 -34.60 21.41
C ARG A 16 -24.71 -35.07 22.39
N LYS A 17 -25.10 -35.90 23.38
CA LYS A 17 -24.22 -36.54 24.38
C LYS A 17 -23.43 -37.68 23.73
N ILE A 18 -22.20 -37.44 23.30
CA ILE A 18 -21.26 -38.50 22.90
C ILE A 18 -19.91 -38.26 23.58
N SER A 19 -19.36 -39.29 24.21
CA SER A 19 -18.00 -39.30 24.77
C SER A 19 -16.96 -39.39 23.65
N TYR A 20 -15.95 -38.51 23.67
CA TYR A 20 -14.90 -38.43 22.66
C TYR A 20 -13.52 -38.79 23.24
N SER A 21 -12.65 -39.41 22.42
CA SER A 21 -11.26 -39.72 22.81
C SER A 21 -10.34 -38.51 22.63
N LEU A 22 -9.23 -38.48 23.37
CA LEU A 22 -8.21 -37.42 23.28
C LEU A 22 -7.67 -37.23 21.85
N SER A 23 -7.58 -38.31 21.09
CA SER A 23 -7.15 -38.31 19.68
C SER A 23 -8.09 -37.51 18.77
N VAL A 24 -9.41 -37.56 18.98
CA VAL A 24 -10.38 -36.77 18.22
C VAL A 24 -10.30 -35.28 18.60
N LEU A 25 -10.02 -34.98 19.87
CA LEU A 25 -9.79 -33.61 20.35
C LEU A 25 -8.55 -32.99 19.71
N ILE A 26 -7.44 -33.74 19.66
CA ILE A 26 -6.20 -33.28 19.04
C ILE A 26 -6.39 -33.07 17.54
N ALA A 27 -7.06 -34.01 16.85
CA ALA A 27 -7.37 -33.85 15.43
C ALA A 27 -8.19 -32.59 15.16
N PHE A 28 -9.24 -32.32 15.94
CA PHE A 28 -10.05 -31.10 15.80
C PHE A 28 -9.25 -29.82 16.04
N MET A 29 -8.35 -29.79 17.03
CA MET A 29 -7.50 -28.62 17.28
C MET A 29 -6.52 -28.34 16.14
N ILE A 30 -6.08 -29.39 15.41
CA ILE A 30 -5.14 -29.25 14.30
C ILE A 30 -5.86 -28.90 13.00
N THR A 31 -7.00 -29.53 12.72
CA THR A 31 -7.64 -29.46 11.40
C THR A 31 -8.87 -28.56 11.34
N GLY A 32 -9.37 -28.07 12.47
CA GLY A 32 -10.57 -27.22 12.54
C GLY A 32 -11.88 -27.92 12.17
N GLY A 33 -11.86 -29.23 11.86
CA GLY A 33 -13.04 -30.01 11.47
C GLY A 33 -12.85 -31.52 11.68
N ILE A 34 -13.91 -32.19 12.16
CA ILE A 34 -13.93 -33.65 12.37
C ILE A 34 -14.60 -34.30 11.14
N SER A 35 -13.81 -34.88 10.25
CA SER A 35 -14.33 -35.76 9.19
C SER A 35 -14.52 -37.17 9.76
N PHE A 36 -15.76 -37.64 9.85
CA PHE A 36 -16.07 -39.02 10.25
C PHE A 36 -15.88 -39.96 9.06
N GLY A 37 -14.68 -40.51 8.91
CA GLY A 37 -14.39 -41.56 7.94
C GLY A 37 -13.13 -42.34 8.32
N ALA A 38 -13.34 -43.57 8.81
CA ALA A 38 -12.39 -44.66 9.08
C ALA A 38 -11.13 -44.35 9.91
N GLY A 39 -10.93 -45.10 10.99
CA GLY A 39 -9.81 -44.94 11.91
C GLY A 39 -8.46 -45.17 11.21
N ILE A 40 -7.68 -44.10 11.11
CA ILE A 40 -6.31 -44.11 10.57
C ILE A 40 -5.45 -44.99 11.49
N THR A 41 -4.96 -46.10 10.96
CA THR A 41 -4.01 -46.97 11.67
C THR A 41 -2.58 -46.48 11.47
N THR A 42 -1.69 -46.78 12.42
CA THR A 42 -0.26 -46.41 12.36
C THR A 42 0.46 -46.91 11.11
N LYS A 43 -0.08 -47.94 10.45
CA LYS A 43 0.43 -48.50 9.20
C LYS A 43 0.16 -47.60 7.98
N GLU A 44 -1.03 -47.00 7.91
CA GLU A 44 -1.41 -46.04 6.85
C GLU A 44 -0.61 -44.73 6.95
N ILE A 45 -0.27 -44.29 8.17
CA ILE A 45 0.63 -43.13 8.39
C ILE A 45 2.03 -43.42 7.86
N GLN A 46 2.51 -44.66 7.99
CA GLN A 46 3.85 -45.06 7.56
C GLN A 46 3.92 -45.27 6.04
N GLU A 47 2.86 -45.79 5.42
CA GLU A 47 2.69 -45.88 3.97
C GLU A 47 2.60 -44.47 3.34
N SER A 48 1.78 -43.59 3.91
CA SER A 48 1.67 -42.18 3.46
C SER A 48 2.97 -41.41 3.62
N LYS A 49 3.74 -41.63 4.70
CA LYS A 49 5.07 -41.02 4.88
C LYS A 49 6.06 -41.47 3.81
N THR A 50 6.02 -42.75 3.43
CA THR A 50 6.91 -43.31 2.40
C THR A 50 6.55 -42.78 1.02
N GLU A 51 5.25 -42.66 0.73
CA GLU A 51 4.74 -42.06 -0.51
C GLU A 51 5.11 -40.56 -0.60
N LEU A 52 4.95 -39.81 0.49
CA LEU A 52 5.34 -38.40 0.57
C LEU A 52 6.85 -38.22 0.38
N LEU A 53 7.67 -39.06 1.01
CA LEU A 53 9.13 -39.04 0.80
C LEU A 53 9.49 -39.30 -0.67
N SER A 54 8.80 -40.23 -1.33
CA SER A 54 9.01 -40.51 -2.76
C SER A 54 8.58 -39.34 -3.65
N LYS A 55 7.47 -38.65 -3.33
CA LYS A 55 7.02 -37.45 -4.07
C LYS A 55 7.98 -36.27 -3.88
N VAL A 56 8.44 -36.03 -2.66
CA VAL A 56 9.45 -35.00 -2.37
C VAL A 56 10.77 -35.28 -3.08
N GLN A 57 11.18 -36.54 -3.17
CA GLN A 57 12.39 -36.92 -3.92
C GLN A 57 12.22 -36.68 -5.42
N ALA A 58 11.05 -37.01 -5.98
CA ALA A 58 10.74 -36.78 -7.39
C ALA A 58 10.68 -35.28 -7.74
N GLU A 59 10.00 -34.48 -6.91
CA GLU A 59 9.94 -33.01 -7.06
C GLU A 59 11.33 -32.37 -6.94
N LYS A 60 12.18 -32.87 -6.04
CA LYS A 60 13.56 -32.39 -5.91
C LYS A 60 14.38 -32.62 -7.17
N GLU A 61 14.21 -33.77 -7.85
CA GLU A 61 14.87 -34.05 -9.12
C GLU A 61 14.27 -33.23 -10.27
N GLU A 62 12.96 -32.98 -10.27
CA GLU A 62 12.32 -32.07 -11.24
C GLU A 62 12.82 -30.62 -11.09
N ILE A 63 12.93 -30.13 -9.85
CA ILE A 63 13.48 -28.80 -9.53
C ILE A 63 14.93 -28.71 -10.00
N LYS A 64 15.77 -29.72 -9.75
CA LYS A 64 17.15 -29.74 -10.28
C LYS A 64 17.19 -29.67 -11.80
N LYS A 65 16.30 -30.38 -12.49
CA LYS A 65 16.21 -30.33 -13.95
C LYS A 65 15.82 -28.93 -14.45
N LYS A 66 14.85 -28.28 -13.81
CA LYS A 66 14.43 -26.90 -14.12
C LYS A 66 15.53 -25.88 -13.83
N ILE A 67 16.31 -26.07 -12.77
CA ILE A 67 17.49 -25.23 -12.49
C ILE A 67 18.54 -25.37 -13.61
N LEU A 68 18.81 -26.60 -14.08
CA LEU A 68 19.76 -26.84 -15.17
C LEU A 68 19.28 -26.22 -16.50
N GLU A 69 17.98 -26.28 -16.81
CA GLU A 69 17.38 -25.61 -17.97
C GLU A 69 17.47 -24.09 -17.85
N ASN A 70 17.18 -23.53 -16.68
CA ASN A 70 17.32 -22.09 -16.44
C ASN A 70 18.78 -21.62 -16.56
N GLU A 71 19.75 -22.39 -16.06
CA GLU A 71 21.17 -22.08 -16.25
C GLU A 71 21.59 -22.09 -17.74
N LYS A 72 20.98 -22.97 -18.54
CA LYS A 72 21.19 -23.01 -19.99
C LYS A 72 20.59 -21.76 -20.67
N LEU A 73 19.36 -21.39 -20.32
CA LEU A 73 18.69 -20.18 -20.82
C LEU A 73 19.43 -18.91 -20.43
N ILE A 74 19.94 -18.81 -19.20
CA ILE A 74 20.75 -17.67 -18.74
C ILE A 74 22.04 -17.55 -19.57
N LYS A 75 22.70 -18.67 -19.88
CA LYS A 75 23.88 -18.65 -20.76
C LYS A 75 23.55 -18.19 -22.18
N GLU A 76 22.39 -18.60 -22.70
CA GLU A 76 21.89 -18.20 -24.02
C GLU A 76 21.57 -16.69 -24.05
N TYR A 77 20.82 -16.18 -23.07
CA TYR A 77 20.54 -14.76 -22.92
C TYR A 77 21.81 -13.92 -22.73
N ASN A 78 22.79 -14.40 -21.98
CA ASN A 78 24.07 -13.70 -21.85
C ASN A 78 24.84 -13.63 -23.19
N SER A 79 24.71 -14.65 -24.03
CA SER A 79 25.31 -14.64 -25.38
C SER A 79 24.59 -13.68 -26.33
N GLU A 80 23.25 -13.63 -26.28
CA GLU A 80 22.43 -12.68 -27.05
C GLU A 80 22.65 -11.24 -26.57
N LEU A 81 22.75 -11.02 -25.25
CA LEU A 81 23.08 -9.72 -24.67
C LEU A 81 24.47 -9.27 -25.10
N LEU A 82 25.46 -10.17 -25.15
CA LEU A 82 26.79 -9.85 -25.64
C LEU A 82 26.77 -9.47 -27.13
N ASP A 83 25.95 -10.13 -27.94
CA ASP A 83 25.78 -9.81 -29.36
C ASP A 83 25.03 -8.48 -29.58
N LEU A 84 24.01 -8.20 -28.77
CA LEU A 84 23.29 -6.93 -28.70
C LEU A 84 24.19 -5.78 -28.23
N LEU A 85 25.06 -6.01 -27.25
CA LEU A 85 26.05 -5.03 -26.80
C LEU A 85 27.10 -4.77 -27.88
N LYS A 86 27.53 -5.79 -28.63
CA LYS A 86 28.41 -5.62 -29.79
C LYS A 86 27.76 -4.81 -30.91
N LYS A 87 26.49 -5.10 -31.22
CA LYS A 87 25.67 -4.34 -32.19
C LYS A 87 25.44 -2.90 -31.71
N GLY A 88 25.06 -2.72 -30.45
CA GLY A 88 24.91 -1.40 -29.82
C GLY A 88 26.19 -0.59 -29.85
N ASN A 89 27.35 -1.21 -29.58
CA ASN A 89 28.64 -0.53 -29.67
C ASN A 89 29.00 -0.14 -31.13
N PHE A 90 28.64 -0.97 -32.11
CA PHE A 90 28.79 -0.65 -33.54
C PHE A 90 27.91 0.54 -33.97
N TYR A 91 26.64 0.58 -33.55
CA TYR A 91 25.69 1.65 -33.92
C TYR A 91 25.80 2.92 -33.06
N SER A 92 26.47 2.86 -31.89
CA SER A 92 26.70 4.03 -31.02
C SER A 92 27.91 4.89 -31.43
N LYS A 93 28.75 4.41 -32.34
CA LYS A 93 29.85 5.21 -32.89
C LYS A 93 29.31 6.13 -33.99
N SER A 94 29.48 7.43 -33.79
CA SER A 94 29.09 8.49 -34.72
C SER A 94 29.49 8.18 -36.16
N MET A 95 28.53 8.13 -37.08
CA MET A 95 28.77 8.07 -38.53
C MET A 95 29.25 9.41 -39.12
N PHE A 96 29.42 10.45 -38.30
CA PHE A 96 29.98 11.73 -38.72
C PHE A 96 31.41 11.89 -38.23
N PRO A 97 32.33 12.42 -39.08
CA PRO A 97 33.71 12.64 -38.69
C PRO A 97 33.76 13.65 -37.54
N SER A 98 34.33 13.24 -36.41
CA SER A 98 34.71 14.15 -35.34
C SER A 98 35.89 14.99 -35.82
N THR A 99 35.65 16.25 -36.16
CA THR A 99 36.70 17.28 -36.32
C THR A 99 37.25 17.63 -34.94
N GLN A 100 38.08 16.75 -34.38
CA GLN A 100 38.97 17.14 -33.29
C GLN A 100 40.16 17.87 -33.89
N VAL A 101 40.14 19.20 -33.71
CA VAL A 101 41.24 20.10 -34.03
C VAL A 101 42.38 19.86 -33.05
N PHE A 102 43.50 19.30 -33.52
CA PHE A 102 44.76 19.29 -32.79
C PHE A 102 45.68 20.37 -33.36
N PHE A 103 45.97 21.40 -32.58
CA PHE A 103 47.00 22.38 -32.92
C PHE A 103 48.38 21.74 -32.83
N THR A 104 49.03 21.54 -33.96
CA THR A 104 50.47 21.26 -34.01
C THR A 104 51.24 22.56 -33.83
N TYR A 105 51.77 22.83 -32.64
CA TYR A 105 52.89 23.77 -32.50
C TYR A 105 54.20 22.99 -32.48
N GLN A 106 54.85 22.91 -33.64
CA GLN A 106 56.28 23.14 -33.83
C GLN A 106 56.60 23.08 -35.33
N ASN A 107 56.86 24.25 -35.92
CA ASN A 107 57.66 24.38 -37.12
C ASN A 107 59.07 24.77 -36.68
N GLU A 108 60.11 24.11 -37.21
CA GLU A 108 61.04 24.80 -38.11
C GLU A 108 62.08 23.85 -38.75
N LYS A 109 62.34 24.11 -40.04
CA LYS A 109 63.59 23.86 -40.79
C LYS A 109 63.95 22.40 -41.10
N ASN A 110 63.15 21.78 -41.97
CA ASN A 110 63.61 21.09 -43.19
C ASN A 110 62.43 20.35 -43.84
N GLY A 111 61.58 21.08 -44.56
CA GLY A 111 60.88 20.68 -45.80
C GLY A 111 60.13 19.35 -45.96
N LYS A 112 60.06 18.42 -44.99
CA LYS A 112 59.23 17.20 -45.04
C LYS A 112 58.88 16.74 -43.62
N MET A 113 57.58 16.71 -43.29
CA MET A 113 57.10 16.07 -42.07
C MET A 113 57.46 14.57 -42.13
N LYS A 114 58.11 14.04 -41.07
CA LYS A 114 58.29 12.58 -40.94
C LYS A 114 56.93 11.96 -40.63
N ASN A 115 56.41 11.18 -41.56
CA ASN A 115 55.24 10.33 -41.38
C ASN A 115 55.50 9.36 -40.19
N ARG A 116 54.78 9.55 -39.08
CA ARG A 116 54.86 8.72 -37.86
C ARG A 116 53.63 7.81 -37.67
N THR A 117 52.80 7.66 -38.72
CA THR A 117 51.51 6.95 -38.68
C THR A 117 51.64 5.51 -38.18
N GLU A 118 52.65 4.75 -38.63
CA GLU A 118 52.85 3.37 -38.16
C GLU A 118 53.23 3.27 -36.66
N LYS A 119 53.89 4.30 -36.12
CA LYS A 119 54.28 4.33 -34.70
C LYS A 119 53.10 4.73 -33.81
N GLU A 120 52.30 5.70 -34.24
CA GLU A 120 51.24 6.30 -33.42
C GLU A 120 49.91 5.53 -33.50
N PHE A 121 49.72 4.70 -34.53
CA PHE A 121 48.52 3.87 -34.70
C PHE A 121 48.82 2.36 -34.69
N SER A 122 49.91 1.96 -34.04
CA SER A 122 50.34 0.54 -33.98
C SER A 122 49.29 -0.39 -33.36
N GLU A 123 48.51 0.09 -32.38
CA GLU A 123 47.40 -0.67 -31.78
C GLU A 123 46.20 -0.83 -32.72
N THR A 124 45.84 0.23 -33.46
CA THR A 124 44.78 0.20 -34.47
C THR A 124 45.13 -0.74 -35.63
N ILE A 125 46.39 -0.73 -36.06
CA ILE A 125 46.91 -1.64 -37.09
C ILE A 125 46.88 -3.09 -36.59
N LYS A 126 47.25 -3.35 -35.33
CA LYS A 126 47.15 -4.68 -34.72
C LYS A 126 45.71 -5.19 -34.64
N ALA A 127 44.77 -4.33 -34.24
CA ALA A 127 43.36 -4.68 -34.15
C ALA A 127 42.74 -4.97 -35.53
N ALA A 128 43.13 -4.23 -36.58
CA ALA A 128 42.67 -4.48 -37.94
C ALA A 128 43.26 -5.76 -38.57
N GLN A 129 44.48 -6.15 -38.18
CA GLN A 129 45.14 -7.38 -38.64
C GLN A 129 44.50 -8.67 -38.13
N GLU A 130 43.65 -8.61 -37.09
CA GLU A 130 42.83 -9.75 -36.66
C GLU A 130 41.70 -10.07 -37.65
N PHE A 131 41.31 -9.10 -38.50
CA PHE A 131 40.17 -9.22 -39.41
C PHE A 131 40.55 -9.19 -40.91
N TYR A 132 41.78 -8.77 -41.27
CA TYR A 132 42.27 -8.69 -42.66
C TYR A 132 43.74 -9.15 -42.81
N PRO A 133 44.15 -9.74 -43.95
CA PRO A 133 45.53 -10.18 -44.17
C PRO A 133 46.52 -8.99 -44.18
N GLN A 134 47.68 -9.14 -43.53
CA GLN A 134 48.63 -8.05 -43.19
C GLN A 134 48.97 -7.10 -44.35
N ASN A 135 49.07 -7.63 -45.57
CA ASN A 135 49.55 -6.89 -46.76
C ASN A 135 48.50 -5.90 -47.30
N MET A 136 47.24 -6.03 -46.86
CA MET A 136 46.10 -5.21 -47.31
C MET A 136 45.85 -4.01 -46.38
N VAL A 137 46.22 -4.14 -45.10
CA VAL A 137 46.03 -3.11 -44.06
C VAL A 137 47.01 -1.93 -44.24
N LEU A 138 48.26 -2.21 -44.61
CA LEU A 138 49.28 -1.17 -44.79
C LEU A 138 49.04 -0.31 -46.06
N ASN A 139 48.46 -0.90 -47.10
CA ASN A 139 48.23 -0.24 -48.39
C ASN A 139 46.93 0.59 -48.45
N LYS A 140 46.07 0.50 -47.43
CA LYS A 140 44.79 1.22 -47.32
C LYS A 140 44.78 2.27 -46.19
N LEU A 141 45.96 2.55 -45.59
CA LEU A 141 46.10 3.47 -44.46
C LEU A 141 46.43 4.88 -44.98
N GLU A 142 45.53 5.84 -44.75
CA GLU A 142 45.79 7.24 -45.11
C GLU A 142 46.81 7.89 -44.17
N THR A 143 47.86 8.47 -44.77
CA THR A 143 48.97 9.10 -44.07
C THR A 143 48.51 10.23 -43.16
N GLY A 144 48.77 10.12 -41.85
CA GLY A 144 48.46 11.16 -40.85
C GLY A 144 47.13 11.00 -40.11
N ASN A 145 46.20 10.16 -40.58
CA ASN A 145 44.86 10.03 -39.98
C ASN A 145 44.43 8.60 -39.62
N GLY A 146 45.20 7.56 -39.98
CA GLY A 146 45.05 6.20 -39.41
C GLY A 146 43.76 5.43 -39.75
N ASN A 147 42.93 5.91 -40.69
CA ASN A 147 41.69 5.23 -41.10
C ASN A 147 41.94 4.18 -42.20
N ILE A 148 41.20 3.06 -42.11
CA ILE A 148 41.12 2.00 -43.14
C ILE A 148 39.75 2.10 -43.79
N ILE A 149 39.71 2.40 -45.09
CA ILE A 149 38.44 2.53 -45.84
C ILE A 149 38.17 1.21 -46.56
N ASP A 150 37.05 0.57 -46.23
CA ASP A 150 36.52 -0.56 -46.98
C ASP A 150 35.23 -0.16 -47.71
N THR A 151 35.21 -0.30 -49.04
CA THR A 151 34.10 0.16 -49.91
C THR A 151 33.24 -0.99 -50.43
N THR A 152 33.43 -2.21 -49.93
CA THR A 152 32.63 -3.37 -50.35
C THR A 152 31.45 -3.60 -49.39
N THR A 153 30.24 -3.37 -49.91
CA THR A 153 28.94 -3.64 -49.28
C THR A 153 28.85 -5.06 -48.70
N PHE A 154 28.63 -5.17 -47.40
CA PHE A 154 28.26 -6.42 -46.74
C PHE A 154 26.74 -6.67 -46.90
N ARG A 155 26.35 -7.76 -47.56
CA ARG A 155 25.00 -8.35 -47.46
C ARG A 155 25.11 -9.60 -46.60
N GLU A 156 24.22 -9.75 -45.63
CA GLU A 156 24.07 -10.99 -44.87
C GLU A 156 22.78 -11.70 -45.35
N GLU A 157 22.94 -12.88 -45.96
CA GLU A 157 21.83 -13.79 -46.27
C GLU A 157 21.49 -14.61 -45.03
N ILE A 158 20.24 -14.54 -44.57
CA ILE A 158 19.72 -15.39 -43.49
C ILE A 158 19.31 -16.74 -44.10
N ASN A 159 20.02 -17.80 -43.71
CA ASN A 159 19.76 -19.16 -44.16
C ASN A 159 18.73 -19.83 -43.22
N LEU A 160 17.44 -19.80 -43.60
CA LEU A 160 16.35 -20.47 -42.88
C LEU A 160 16.39 -21.98 -43.17
N GLY A 161 17.23 -22.70 -42.44
CA GLY A 161 17.42 -24.14 -42.63
C GLY A 161 16.25 -24.99 -42.12
N VAL A 162 15.14 -25.09 -42.85
CA VAL A 162 14.40 -26.36 -43.02
C VAL A 162 13.77 -26.45 -44.42
N ASN A 163 14.00 -27.61 -45.04
CA ASN A 163 13.81 -27.98 -46.44
C ASN A 163 12.33 -28.09 -46.86
N ILE A 164 11.83 -27.17 -47.71
CA ILE A 164 10.63 -27.40 -48.54
C ILE A 164 11.08 -27.36 -50.00
N ASN A 165 10.97 -28.51 -50.67
CA ASN A 165 11.21 -28.62 -52.09
C ASN A 165 10.06 -27.94 -52.86
N VAL A 166 10.33 -26.86 -53.58
CA VAL A 166 9.36 -26.19 -54.47
C VAL A 166 9.68 -26.59 -55.91
N PRO A 167 8.83 -27.38 -56.60
CA PRO A 167 8.86 -27.44 -58.06
C PRO A 167 8.35 -26.10 -58.59
N GLY A 168 9.16 -25.47 -59.46
CA GLY A 168 8.91 -24.12 -59.99
C GLY A 168 7.59 -23.99 -60.74
N ILE A 169 6.92 -22.85 -60.52
CA ILE A 169 5.77 -22.43 -61.32
C ILE A 169 6.16 -21.14 -62.03
N GLU A 170 6.26 -21.23 -63.36
CA GLU A 170 6.30 -20.09 -64.26
C GLU A 170 4.95 -19.35 -64.24
N VAL A 171 5.04 -18.03 -64.30
CA VAL A 171 3.90 -17.11 -64.27
C VAL A 171 3.25 -17.03 -65.65
N PRO A 172 1.93 -17.22 -65.80
CA PRO A 172 1.20 -16.69 -66.93
C PRO A 172 0.58 -15.34 -66.56
N LYS A 173 0.87 -14.33 -67.39
CA LYS A 173 -0.03 -13.18 -67.57
C LYS A 173 -1.33 -13.69 -68.23
N VAL A 174 -2.49 -13.08 -67.91
CA VAL A 174 -3.40 -12.40 -68.88
C VAL A 174 -4.84 -12.23 -68.35
N SER A 175 -5.40 -11.06 -68.75
CA SER A 175 -6.79 -10.62 -69.00
C SER A 175 -7.84 -10.48 -67.89
N LYS A 176 -8.41 -9.27 -67.87
CA LYS A 176 -9.79 -8.97 -67.49
C LYS A 176 -10.76 -9.75 -68.39
N GLU A 177 -11.56 -10.63 -67.78
CA GLU A 177 -13.01 -10.75 -67.88
C GLU A 177 -13.49 -12.13 -67.34
N VAL A 178 -14.76 -12.16 -66.95
CA VAL A 178 -15.70 -13.31 -66.96
C VAL A 178 -16.15 -13.91 -65.61
N ASN A 179 -17.43 -13.63 -65.35
CA ASN A 179 -18.55 -14.40 -64.79
C ASN A 179 -18.41 -15.29 -63.56
N VAL A 180 -19.28 -14.96 -62.61
CA VAL A 180 -19.78 -15.79 -61.50
C VAL A 180 -20.72 -16.87 -62.06
N ASN A 181 -20.53 -18.12 -61.64
CA ASN A 181 -21.63 -19.09 -61.56
C ASN A 181 -21.44 -20.01 -60.35
N VAL A 182 -22.48 -20.13 -59.54
CA VAL A 182 -22.50 -20.86 -58.26
C VAL A 182 -23.07 -22.26 -58.49
N THR A 183 -22.49 -23.29 -57.87
CA THR A 183 -23.23 -24.52 -57.54
C THR A 183 -22.61 -25.20 -56.31
N MET A 184 -23.44 -25.45 -55.28
CA MET A 184 -23.06 -26.16 -54.05
C MET A 184 -22.91 -27.67 -54.28
N PRO A 185 -21.99 -28.36 -53.59
CA PRO A 185 -22.04 -29.81 -53.42
C PRO A 185 -22.77 -30.22 -52.13
N ASN A 186 -23.74 -31.13 -52.30
CA ASN A 186 -24.43 -31.88 -51.25
C ASN A 186 -23.46 -32.76 -50.44
N VAL A 187 -23.62 -32.82 -49.11
CA VAL A 187 -23.03 -33.86 -48.26
C VAL A 187 -24.13 -34.54 -47.45
N GLU A 188 -24.31 -35.84 -47.70
CA GLU A 188 -25.20 -36.73 -46.94
C GLU A 188 -24.64 -37.01 -45.54
N ILE A 189 -25.48 -36.87 -44.51
CA ILE A 189 -25.18 -37.27 -43.14
C ILE A 189 -25.72 -38.68 -42.92
N SER A 190 -24.84 -39.67 -42.99
CA SER A 190 -25.10 -41.03 -42.53
C SER A 190 -24.32 -41.30 -41.24
N GLY A 191 -25.04 -41.44 -40.11
CA GLY A 191 -24.49 -42.11 -38.92
C GLY A 191 -24.52 -41.34 -37.59
N ILE A 192 -25.71 -40.96 -37.09
CA ILE A 192 -25.90 -40.73 -35.65
C ILE A 192 -26.97 -41.68 -35.13
N LYS A 193 -26.54 -42.82 -34.60
CA LYS A 193 -27.30 -43.61 -33.63
C LYS A 193 -26.35 -44.12 -32.55
N ASN A 194 -26.73 -43.86 -31.30
CA ASN A 194 -26.13 -44.29 -30.04
C ASN A 194 -25.06 -43.37 -29.44
N LEU A 195 -25.46 -42.45 -28.55
CA LEU A 195 -25.05 -42.42 -27.14
C LEU A 195 -25.73 -41.26 -26.40
N LEU A 196 -26.96 -41.47 -25.94
CA LEU A 196 -27.54 -40.69 -24.84
C LEU A 196 -28.17 -41.70 -23.88
N ASN A 197 -27.51 -41.94 -22.74
CA ASN A 197 -28.10 -42.43 -21.49
C ASN A 197 -27.04 -42.50 -20.36
N PRO A 198 -26.83 -41.43 -19.59
CA PRO A 198 -26.29 -41.54 -18.24
C PRO A 198 -27.43 -41.89 -17.27
N ARG A 199 -27.37 -43.10 -16.70
CA ARG A 199 -28.28 -43.61 -15.68
C ARG A 199 -27.93 -42.98 -14.34
N VAL A 200 -28.82 -42.15 -13.79
CA VAL A 200 -28.67 -41.58 -12.43
C VAL A 200 -29.31 -42.53 -11.40
N PRO A 201 -28.67 -42.83 -10.25
CA PRO A 201 -29.28 -43.62 -9.18
C PRO A 201 -30.42 -42.86 -8.49
N LYS A 202 -31.58 -43.50 -8.31
CA LYS A 202 -32.72 -42.97 -7.54
C LYS A 202 -32.37 -42.90 -6.05
N VAL A 203 -32.43 -41.70 -5.48
CA VAL A 203 -32.47 -41.49 -4.01
C VAL A 203 -33.94 -41.30 -3.60
N ASN A 204 -34.44 -42.17 -2.73
CA ASN A 204 -35.76 -42.06 -2.11
C ASN A 204 -35.71 -41.04 -0.96
N ILE A 205 -36.50 -39.98 -1.05
CA ILE A 205 -36.73 -39.03 0.05
C ILE A 205 -38.09 -39.36 0.69
N PRO A 206 -38.18 -39.54 2.02
CA PRO A 206 -39.43 -39.83 2.70
C PRO A 206 -40.37 -38.61 2.70
N LYS A 207 -41.66 -38.90 2.48
CA LYS A 207 -42.80 -37.98 2.53
C LYS A 207 -42.97 -37.48 3.96
N VAL A 208 -43.04 -36.16 4.16
CA VAL A 208 -43.48 -35.54 5.42
C VAL A 208 -44.78 -34.79 5.14
N ASP A 209 -45.80 -35.11 5.93
CA ASP A 209 -47.16 -34.58 5.82
C ASP A 209 -47.25 -33.10 6.21
N ASN A 210 -48.19 -32.42 5.56
CA ASN A 210 -48.58 -31.03 5.76
C ASN A 210 -48.96 -30.72 7.23
N ILE A 211 -48.50 -29.57 7.74
CA ILE A 211 -49.26 -28.77 8.71
C ILE A 211 -49.25 -27.32 8.24
N SER A 212 -50.46 -26.82 7.94
CA SER A 212 -50.80 -25.46 7.55
C SER A 212 -51.39 -24.65 8.72
N VAL A 213 -51.55 -23.34 8.50
CA VAL A 213 -52.37 -22.30 9.21
C VAL A 213 -51.53 -21.33 10.09
N ALA A 214 -51.60 -19.99 10.04
CA ALA A 214 -52.41 -18.98 9.30
C ALA A 214 -51.65 -17.63 9.20
N ILE A 215 -51.62 -16.95 8.03
CA ILE A 215 -52.41 -15.77 7.57
C ILE A 215 -51.96 -14.38 8.10
N SER A 216 -51.49 -13.51 7.20
CA SER A 216 -52.24 -12.30 6.77
C SER A 216 -51.54 -11.52 5.64
N LYS A 217 -52.27 -11.27 4.55
CA LYS A 217 -52.00 -10.22 3.57
C LYS A 217 -53.33 -9.74 2.95
N PRO A 218 -53.65 -8.44 3.01
CA PRO A 218 -54.52 -7.73 2.08
C PRO A 218 -53.66 -6.75 1.24
N ASN A 219 -53.94 -6.31 0.01
CA ASN A 219 -55.07 -6.38 -0.91
C ASN A 219 -54.51 -6.18 -2.34
N SER A 220 -55.05 -6.88 -3.34
CA SER A 220 -54.92 -6.52 -4.76
C SER A 220 -56.16 -6.99 -5.51
N ILE A 221 -56.91 -6.07 -6.09
CA ILE A 221 -58.07 -6.24 -6.98
C ILE A 221 -58.06 -4.98 -7.88
N ASN A 222 -58.27 -4.96 -9.19
CA ASN A 222 -58.48 -5.97 -10.26
C ASN A 222 -58.26 -5.23 -11.60
N LEU A 223 -58.01 -5.96 -12.69
CA LEU A 223 -58.64 -5.68 -13.98
C LEU A 223 -58.61 -6.96 -14.84
N ASN A 224 -59.78 -7.61 -14.87
CA ASN A 224 -60.33 -8.44 -15.97
C ASN A 224 -59.80 -7.98 -17.35
N GLN A 225 -59.60 -8.79 -18.37
CA GLN A 225 -59.96 -10.15 -18.74
C GLN A 225 -59.19 -10.38 -20.05
N VAL A 226 -58.70 -11.59 -20.34
CA VAL A 226 -58.83 -12.28 -21.65
C VAL A 226 -57.91 -13.50 -21.65
N THR A 227 -58.56 -14.63 -21.87
CA THR A 227 -58.03 -15.99 -21.99
C THR A 227 -57.02 -16.10 -23.14
N ILE A 228 -55.80 -16.57 -22.85
CA ILE A 228 -54.86 -17.05 -23.88
C ILE A 228 -55.14 -18.54 -24.12
N ASN A 229 -55.71 -18.85 -25.28
CA ASN A 229 -55.75 -20.21 -25.80
C ASN A 229 -54.45 -20.52 -26.56
N LYS A 230 -54.01 -21.75 -26.38
CA LYS A 230 -52.75 -22.34 -26.79
C LYS A 230 -52.78 -22.75 -28.27
N ASN A 231 -51.60 -22.67 -28.92
CA ASN A 231 -51.18 -23.25 -30.21
C ASN A 231 -51.73 -22.61 -31.49
N GLU A 232 -50.85 -21.92 -32.23
CA GLU A 232 -50.69 -22.14 -33.67
C GLU A 232 -49.33 -21.60 -34.16
N LYS A 233 -48.63 -22.43 -34.94
CA LYS A 233 -47.43 -22.10 -35.71
C LYS A 233 -47.87 -21.27 -36.92
N ILE A 234 -47.20 -20.16 -37.20
CA ILE A 234 -47.32 -19.48 -38.50
C ILE A 234 -45.92 -19.39 -39.10
N ASP A 235 -45.73 -20.16 -40.18
CA ASP A 235 -44.63 -20.06 -41.13
C ASP A 235 -44.87 -18.81 -42.00
N LEU A 236 -43.85 -17.95 -42.15
CA LEU A 236 -43.84 -16.90 -43.17
C LEU A 236 -42.74 -17.21 -44.18
N GLU A 237 -43.20 -17.68 -45.33
CA GLU A 237 -42.45 -17.97 -46.54
C GLU A 237 -42.08 -16.67 -47.26
N VAL A 238 -40.78 -16.48 -47.52
CA VAL A 238 -40.23 -15.32 -48.25
C VAL A 238 -40.43 -15.55 -49.76
N LYS A 239 -41.18 -14.67 -50.42
CA LYS A 239 -41.24 -14.64 -51.90
C LYS A 239 -39.98 -13.98 -52.49
N PRO A 240 -39.33 -14.56 -53.50
CA PRO A 240 -38.23 -13.92 -54.22
C PRO A 240 -38.74 -12.84 -55.18
N LEU A 241 -37.97 -11.75 -55.34
CA LEU A 241 -38.21 -10.70 -56.35
C LEU A 241 -38.01 -11.25 -57.77
N GLU A 242 -38.91 -10.89 -58.67
CA GLU A 242 -38.81 -11.14 -60.12
C GLU A 242 -37.71 -10.29 -60.77
N ASN A 243 -36.94 -10.92 -61.66
CA ASN A 243 -35.95 -10.30 -62.53
C ASN A 243 -36.63 -9.40 -63.58
N VAL A 244 -36.28 -8.12 -63.63
CA VAL A 244 -36.63 -7.22 -64.74
C VAL A 244 -35.49 -7.23 -65.76
N ILE A 245 -35.83 -7.63 -66.99
CA ILE A 245 -34.99 -7.56 -68.19
C ILE A 245 -35.22 -6.20 -68.86
N ILE A 246 -34.14 -5.51 -69.22
CA ILE A 246 -34.17 -4.25 -69.98
C ILE A 246 -34.08 -4.56 -71.49
N PRO A 247 -34.98 -4.06 -72.33
CA PRO A 247 -34.78 -4.04 -73.78
C PRO A 247 -34.04 -2.76 -74.22
N GLU A 248 -33.06 -2.92 -75.12
CA GLU A 248 -32.43 -1.84 -75.90
C GLU A 248 -33.43 -1.23 -76.90
N ASN A 249 -33.73 0.06 -76.76
CA ASN A 249 -33.68 1.10 -77.81
C ASN A 249 -34.43 2.37 -77.41
N ASP A 250 -33.96 3.49 -77.97
CA ASP A 250 -34.58 4.82 -78.06
C ASP A 250 -34.32 5.87 -76.94
N VAL A 251 -33.23 6.61 -77.17
CA VAL A 251 -33.13 8.09 -77.20
C VAL A 251 -34.09 8.89 -76.30
N VAL A 252 -33.53 9.32 -75.16
CA VAL A 252 -33.70 10.59 -74.40
C VAL A 252 -34.89 11.50 -74.75
N PRO A 253 -35.70 11.82 -73.71
CA PRO A 253 -36.06 13.21 -73.42
C PRO A 253 -35.40 13.66 -72.12
N LYS A 254 -34.73 14.81 -72.16
CA LYS A 254 -34.25 15.54 -70.98
C LYS A 254 -35.45 15.90 -70.10
N GLY A 255 -35.62 15.20 -68.99
CA GLY A 255 -36.46 15.61 -67.86
C GLY A 255 -35.56 16.01 -66.70
N GLU A 256 -35.72 17.22 -66.19
CA GLU A 256 -35.03 17.71 -65.01
C GLU A 256 -35.34 16.82 -63.81
N ILE A 257 -34.28 16.32 -63.16
CA ILE A 257 -34.39 15.58 -61.90
C ILE A 257 -34.37 16.63 -60.79
N THR A 258 -35.53 16.91 -60.19
CA THR A 258 -35.58 17.58 -58.88
C THR A 258 -34.87 16.69 -57.84
N PRO A 259 -33.95 17.23 -57.03
CA PRO A 259 -33.32 16.46 -55.97
C PRO A 259 -34.40 15.93 -55.01
N ILE A 260 -34.31 14.67 -54.63
CA ILE A 260 -35.04 14.15 -53.46
C ILE A 260 -34.41 14.86 -52.25
N GLN A 261 -35.01 15.98 -51.88
CA GLN A 261 -34.75 16.68 -50.64
C GLN A 261 -35.66 16.07 -49.57
N ASP A 262 -35.08 15.78 -48.41
CA ASP A 262 -35.73 15.45 -47.14
C ASP A 262 -36.26 14.02 -46.96
N ILE A 263 -35.34 13.05 -46.86
CA ILE A 263 -35.45 12.09 -45.76
C ILE A 263 -34.80 12.77 -44.56
N ASN A 264 -35.61 13.36 -43.68
CA ASN A 264 -35.18 13.78 -42.35
C ASN A 264 -34.86 12.52 -41.52
N LEU A 265 -33.68 11.93 -41.77
CA LEU A 265 -32.97 11.20 -40.72
C LEU A 265 -32.48 12.29 -39.77
N GLU A 266 -33.12 12.46 -38.62
CA GLU A 266 -32.46 13.13 -37.50
C GLU A 266 -31.15 12.37 -37.26
N ILE A 267 -30.04 12.97 -37.68
CA ILE A 267 -28.72 12.56 -37.24
C ILE A 267 -28.77 12.74 -35.73
N LEU A 268 -28.80 11.64 -34.98
CA LEU A 268 -28.71 11.69 -33.53
C LEU A 268 -27.42 12.46 -33.21
N GLN A 269 -27.54 13.70 -32.73
CA GLN A 269 -26.36 14.45 -32.29
C GLN A 269 -25.80 13.71 -31.07
N VAL A 270 -24.78 12.89 -31.30
CA VAL A 270 -24.06 12.21 -30.22
C VAL A 270 -23.34 13.28 -29.43
N LYS A 271 -23.84 13.58 -28.24
CA LYS A 271 -23.23 14.57 -27.34
C LYS A 271 -21.89 14.01 -26.85
N ILE A 272 -20.81 14.76 -27.06
CA ILE A 272 -19.46 14.41 -26.59
C ILE A 272 -19.51 14.04 -25.11
N PRO A 273 -19.06 12.83 -24.73
CA PRO A 273 -18.99 12.44 -23.33
C PRO A 273 -18.15 13.40 -22.49
N GLN A 274 -18.79 14.14 -21.56
CA GLN A 274 -18.10 14.95 -20.57
C GLN A 274 -17.92 14.12 -19.29
N VAL A 275 -16.66 13.92 -18.90
CA VAL A 275 -16.27 13.26 -17.65
C VAL A 275 -15.59 14.28 -16.76
N SER A 276 -16.02 14.35 -15.51
CA SER A 276 -15.37 15.13 -14.46
C SER A 276 -15.33 14.27 -13.22
N ILE A 277 -14.23 14.35 -12.48
CA ILE A 277 -14.01 13.61 -11.24
C ILE A 277 -13.87 14.60 -10.09
N THR A 278 -14.27 14.17 -8.90
CA THR A 278 -13.92 14.91 -7.68
C THR A 278 -12.49 14.54 -7.31
N THR A 279 -11.65 15.51 -6.94
CA THR A 279 -10.30 15.20 -6.44
C THR A 279 -10.36 14.82 -4.97
N PRO A 280 -9.59 13.83 -4.50
CA PRO A 280 -9.41 13.55 -3.08
C PRO A 280 -8.96 14.80 -2.32
N TYR A 281 -9.19 14.79 -1.01
CA TYR A 281 -8.67 15.84 -0.13
C TYR A 281 -7.12 15.88 -0.20
N ALA A 282 -6.58 17.04 -0.57
CA ALA A 282 -5.15 17.27 -0.62
C ALA A 282 -4.64 17.67 0.76
N TRP A 283 -3.81 16.83 1.35
CA TRP A 283 -3.30 17.01 2.70
C TRP A 283 -2.11 17.96 2.76
N SER A 284 -2.15 18.88 3.71
CA SER A 284 -1.00 19.70 4.11
C SER A 284 -0.43 19.24 5.46
N HIS A 285 0.85 19.55 5.74
CA HIS A 285 1.41 19.33 7.09
C HIS A 285 0.59 20.08 8.16
N GLN A 286 0.07 21.27 7.81
CA GLN A 286 -0.70 22.11 8.71
C GLN A 286 -2.06 21.49 9.07
N ASP A 287 -2.59 20.62 8.21
CA ASP A 287 -3.87 19.94 8.44
C ASP A 287 -3.78 18.88 9.53
N LEU A 288 -2.57 18.39 9.82
CA LEU A 288 -2.29 17.35 10.80
C LEU A 288 -1.55 17.88 12.03
N SER A 289 -1.03 19.11 11.96
CA SER A 289 -0.59 19.83 13.14
C SER A 289 -1.79 20.58 13.72
N GLY A 290 -2.31 20.11 14.87
CA GLY A 290 -2.89 21.05 15.83
C GLY A 290 -1.86 22.13 16.19
N PRO A 291 -2.16 23.11 17.06
CA PRO A 291 -1.14 24.00 17.63
C PRO A 291 -0.11 23.17 18.42
N MET A 292 0.85 22.58 17.72
CA MET A 292 2.03 21.96 18.26
C MET A 292 2.87 23.12 18.75
N ASN A 293 2.85 23.36 20.06
CA ASN A 293 4.08 23.83 20.64
C ASN A 293 5.09 22.72 20.36
N ASP A 294 6.06 22.98 19.48
CA ASP A 294 7.36 22.31 19.46
C ASP A 294 8.04 22.64 20.79
N GLY A 295 7.43 22.18 21.88
CA GLY A 295 7.73 22.54 23.25
C GLY A 295 9.22 22.31 23.42
N ASN A 296 9.91 23.41 23.71
CA ASN A 296 11.30 23.35 24.08
C ASN A 296 11.45 22.34 25.23
N LYS A 297 12.61 21.68 25.21
CA LYS A 297 13.00 20.52 26.02
C LYS A 297 12.50 20.65 27.47
N ALA A 298 11.71 19.69 27.97
CA ALA A 298 11.26 19.60 29.36
C ALA A 298 12.19 20.31 30.38
N THR A 299 11.70 21.33 31.09
CA THR A 299 12.48 22.02 32.12
C THR A 299 12.62 21.13 33.35
N ASN A 300 13.87 20.96 33.75
CA ASN A 300 14.33 20.07 34.81
C ASN A 300 14.08 20.67 36.21
N VAL A 301 13.90 19.80 37.19
CA VAL A 301 14.14 20.11 38.61
C VAL A 301 15.19 19.10 39.10
N TYR A 302 15.76 19.24 40.29
CA TYR A 302 16.41 18.12 40.99
C TYR A 302 15.75 17.97 42.34
N TRP A 303 15.55 16.73 42.78
CA TRP A 303 15.05 16.44 44.12
C TRP A 303 16.20 16.01 45.01
N ASP A 304 17.01 17.01 45.35
CA ASP A 304 18.17 16.79 46.20
C ASP A 304 17.77 16.80 47.68
N LYS A 305 17.78 15.62 48.31
CA LYS A 305 17.91 15.48 49.75
C LYS A 305 19.40 15.30 50.05
N SER A 306 20.13 16.42 49.94
CA SER A 306 21.56 16.62 50.26
C SER A 306 22.59 15.79 49.48
N ASN A 307 23.17 16.42 48.45
CA ASN A 307 24.43 16.09 47.77
C ASN A 307 24.53 14.67 47.19
N GLY A 308 23.91 14.44 46.03
CA GLY A 308 24.33 13.39 45.09
C GLY A 308 23.22 12.83 44.19
N ASP A 309 22.82 13.61 43.18
CA ASP A 309 22.14 13.23 41.93
C ASP A 309 20.92 12.27 42.00
N GLY A 310 19.80 12.76 42.57
CA GLY A 310 18.47 12.15 42.51
C GLY A 310 17.39 13.13 42.02
N GLY A 311 16.46 12.67 41.17
CA GLY A 311 15.57 13.54 40.39
C GLY A 311 14.08 13.16 40.36
N ALA A 312 13.62 12.18 41.13
CA ALA A 312 12.22 11.74 41.08
C ALA A 312 11.56 11.61 42.45
N VAL A 313 10.22 11.57 42.45
CA VAL A 313 9.43 11.21 43.66
C VAL A 313 9.72 9.80 44.10
N ILE A 314 9.86 8.94 43.11
CA ILE A 314 10.04 7.51 43.28
C ILE A 314 11.23 7.12 42.42
N GLU A 315 12.28 6.58 43.03
CA GLU A 315 13.50 6.20 42.33
C GLU A 315 13.85 4.73 42.58
N ASN A 316 14.21 4.01 41.51
CA ASN A 316 14.78 2.66 41.56
C ASN A 316 13.96 1.62 42.38
N ILE A 317 12.63 1.62 42.26
CA ILE A 317 11.76 0.72 43.03
C ILE A 317 10.66 0.06 42.18
N ALA A 318 10.31 -1.18 42.55
CA ALA A 318 9.19 -1.90 41.97
C ALA A 318 7.94 -1.73 42.86
N ILE A 319 6.96 -0.97 42.37
CA ILE A 319 5.69 -0.75 43.08
C ILE A 319 4.75 -1.93 42.84
N LYS A 320 4.42 -2.66 43.89
CA LYS A 320 3.57 -3.85 43.83
C LYS A 320 2.08 -3.49 43.78
N SER A 321 1.68 -2.47 44.53
CA SER A 321 0.28 -2.02 44.62
C SER A 321 0.18 -0.65 45.28
N GLY A 322 -0.99 -0.03 45.18
CA GLY A 322 -1.31 1.25 45.78
C GLY A 322 -2.19 2.09 44.86
N THR A 323 -2.68 3.19 45.39
CA THR A 323 -3.32 4.26 44.61
C THR A 323 -2.52 5.53 44.83
N PHE A 324 -2.22 6.24 43.75
CA PHE A 324 -1.39 7.43 43.77
C PHE A 324 -2.10 8.54 43.03
N LYS A 325 -2.09 9.75 43.62
CA LYS A 325 -2.37 10.97 42.87
C LYS A 325 -1.12 11.81 42.87
N VAL A 326 -0.71 12.25 41.69
CA VAL A 326 0.49 13.06 41.50
C VAL A 326 0.13 14.22 40.60
N LYS A 327 0.48 15.42 41.02
CA LYS A 327 0.10 16.68 40.39
C LYS A 327 1.31 17.58 40.24
N SER A 328 1.56 18.05 39.02
CA SER A 328 2.53 19.13 38.76
C SER A 328 1.77 20.45 38.63
N ASP A 329 2.04 21.41 39.52
CA ASP A 329 1.41 22.75 39.53
C ASP A 329 2.40 23.81 39.02
N ILE A 330 2.42 24.03 37.70
CA ILE A 330 3.32 24.99 37.05
C ILE A 330 2.88 26.44 37.27
N GLU A 331 1.59 26.65 37.58
CA GLU A 331 1.00 27.99 37.75
C GLU A 331 1.61 28.79 38.91
N ASN A 332 2.05 28.11 39.98
CA ASN A 332 2.62 28.74 41.18
C ASN A 332 4.15 28.57 41.27
N ASN A 333 4.68 27.38 40.93
CA ASN A 333 6.10 27.08 40.98
C ASN A 333 6.43 25.91 40.02
N PRO A 334 7.21 26.12 38.93
CA PRO A 334 7.53 25.06 37.96
C PRO A 334 8.35 23.91 38.56
N TYR A 335 8.83 24.04 39.80
CA TYR A 335 9.67 23.10 40.54
C TYR A 335 8.91 22.25 41.57
N GLN A 336 7.57 22.36 41.62
CA GLN A 336 6.73 21.76 42.64
C GLN A 336 5.94 20.54 42.12
N LEU A 337 5.92 19.46 42.90
CA LEU A 337 4.97 18.35 42.73
C LEU A 337 4.22 18.13 44.04
N THR A 338 2.94 17.87 43.91
CA THR A 338 2.06 17.46 45.00
C THR A 338 1.65 16.01 44.78
N TYR A 339 1.75 15.19 45.81
CA TYR A 339 1.38 13.78 45.72
C TYR A 339 0.75 13.25 47.00
N GLU A 340 -0.08 12.24 46.85
CA GLU A 340 -0.64 11.41 47.92
C GLU A 340 -0.66 9.95 47.48
N TYR A 341 -0.60 9.04 48.45
CA TYR A 341 -0.75 7.62 48.17
C TYR A 341 -1.48 6.87 49.28
N ASN A 342 -2.24 5.85 48.89
CA ASN A 342 -2.91 4.94 49.82
C ASN A 342 -2.60 3.48 49.48
N ASN A 343 -2.43 2.67 50.53
CA ASN A 343 -2.11 1.24 50.46
C ASN A 343 -0.88 0.93 49.60
N TYR A 344 0.12 1.81 49.63
CA TYR A 344 1.35 1.67 48.88
C TYR A 344 2.18 0.49 49.39
N SER A 345 2.54 -0.42 48.48
CA SER A 345 3.48 -1.50 48.74
C SER A 345 4.52 -1.60 47.63
N ALA A 346 5.77 -1.81 47.99
CA ALA A 346 6.88 -1.87 47.03
C ALA A 346 8.01 -2.80 47.48
N TYR A 347 8.84 -3.19 46.53
CA TYR A 347 10.03 -4.00 46.71
C TYR A 347 11.23 -3.27 46.08
N ASN A 348 12.32 -3.19 46.82
CA ASN A 348 13.58 -2.72 46.28
C ASN A 348 14.42 -3.93 45.82
N GLY A 349 14.50 -4.13 44.50
CA GLY A 349 15.41 -5.09 43.87
C GLY A 349 16.59 -4.44 43.15
N SER A 350 16.89 -3.17 43.43
CA SER A 350 17.81 -2.37 42.62
C SER A 350 19.31 -2.65 42.88
N GLY A 351 19.64 -3.61 43.75
CA GLY A 351 21.04 -3.87 44.13
C GLY A 351 21.59 -2.87 45.15
N GLU A 352 20.94 -1.74 45.35
CA GLU A 352 21.39 -0.60 46.14
C GLU A 352 20.25 -0.04 47.02
N GLU A 353 20.53 0.96 47.86
CA GLU A 353 19.49 1.61 48.66
C GLU A 353 18.62 2.54 47.79
N ALA A 354 17.30 2.35 47.83
CA ALA A 354 16.35 3.23 47.17
C ALA A 354 16.01 4.40 48.09
N LEU A 355 16.19 5.62 47.59
CA LEU A 355 15.87 6.83 48.34
C LEU A 355 14.35 7.05 48.32
N GLY A 356 13.77 7.26 49.50
CA GLY A 356 12.34 7.51 49.66
C GLY A 356 12.11 8.77 50.48
N ASP A 357 11.00 9.47 50.22
CA ASP A 357 10.81 10.77 50.88
C ASP A 357 10.63 10.65 52.40
N SER A 358 9.96 9.60 52.91
CA SER A 358 9.83 9.40 54.35
C SER A 358 10.97 8.60 54.96
N GLN A 359 11.44 7.56 54.26
CA GLN A 359 12.53 6.67 54.67
C GLN A 359 13.17 6.03 53.43
N ASN A 360 14.48 5.82 53.48
CA ASN A 360 15.19 5.01 52.50
C ASN A 360 14.80 3.53 52.64
N LEU A 361 14.86 2.79 51.54
CA LEU A 361 14.56 1.37 51.49
C LEU A 361 15.79 0.57 51.04
N ALA A 362 16.33 -0.28 51.91
CA ALA A 362 17.50 -1.10 51.58
C ALA A 362 17.21 -2.14 50.47
N ASN A 363 18.25 -2.53 49.73
CA ASN A 363 18.15 -3.59 48.72
C ASN A 363 17.60 -4.91 49.31
N GLY A 364 16.72 -5.57 48.56
CA GLY A 364 16.10 -6.85 48.93
C GLY A 364 14.96 -6.74 49.95
N THR A 365 14.55 -5.52 50.33
CA THR A 365 13.49 -5.31 51.34
C THR A 365 12.17 -4.84 50.71
N GLU A 366 11.08 -4.99 51.47
CA GLU A 366 9.73 -4.59 51.08
C GLU A 366 9.13 -3.61 52.09
N ILE A 367 8.29 -2.71 51.57
CA ILE A 367 7.34 -1.93 52.36
C ILE A 367 5.93 -2.31 51.95
N VAL A 368 5.02 -2.27 52.93
CA VAL A 368 3.63 -2.70 52.74
C VAL A 368 2.67 -1.72 53.40
N ASN A 369 1.51 -1.53 52.77
CA ASN A 369 0.37 -0.77 53.30
C ASN A 369 0.71 0.63 53.81
N GLN A 370 1.61 1.33 53.14
CA GLN A 370 1.96 2.70 53.48
C GLN A 370 0.87 3.66 53.00
N ASN A 371 0.60 4.69 53.80
CA ASN A 371 -0.35 5.75 53.46
C ASN A 371 0.31 7.10 53.69
N ARG A 372 -0.01 8.05 52.82
CA ARG A 372 0.45 9.42 52.92
C ARG A 372 -0.62 10.35 52.37
N GLY A 373 -1.03 11.29 53.23
CA GLY A 373 -1.88 12.39 52.80
C GLY A 373 -1.13 13.34 51.86
N GLU A 374 -1.87 14.27 51.27
CA GLU A 374 -1.34 15.27 50.35
C GLU A 374 -0.06 15.92 50.89
N THR A 375 1.02 15.75 50.15
CA THR A 375 2.33 16.30 50.45
C THR A 375 2.82 17.04 49.23
N THR A 376 3.33 18.25 49.46
CA THR A 376 3.97 19.06 48.43
C THR A 376 5.47 19.07 48.66
N THR A 377 6.23 18.80 47.60
CA THR A 377 7.69 18.89 47.59
C THR A 377 8.15 19.90 46.55
N GLU A 378 9.20 20.64 46.87
CA GLU A 378 9.85 21.59 45.97
C GLU A 378 11.27 21.12 45.67
N GLY A 379 11.64 21.08 44.40
CA GLY A 379 13.02 20.78 44.01
C GLY A 379 13.90 22.03 43.90
N THR A 380 15.21 21.83 43.78
CA THR A 380 16.20 22.90 43.67
C THR A 380 16.55 23.20 42.21
N HIS A 381 16.81 24.47 41.90
CA HIS A 381 17.19 24.96 40.57
C HIS A 381 18.73 25.00 40.44
N GLN A 382 19.33 24.11 39.67
CA GLN A 382 20.75 24.17 39.29
C GLN A 382 20.84 24.39 37.78
N VAL A 383 21.32 25.56 37.38
CA VAL A 383 21.50 25.99 35.98
C VAL A 383 22.87 25.54 35.51
N ASP A 384 23.02 24.28 35.10
CA ASP A 384 24.16 23.89 34.26
C ASP A 384 23.67 23.50 32.87
N LYS A 385 23.98 24.40 31.93
CA LYS A 385 23.45 24.47 30.56
C LYS A 385 23.86 23.29 29.65
N TYR A 386 24.60 22.30 30.16
CA TYR A 386 25.23 21.25 29.36
C TYR A 386 25.26 19.83 29.95
N ASP A 387 24.56 19.53 31.06
CA ASP A 387 24.40 18.14 31.50
C ASP A 387 22.93 17.72 31.58
N SER A 388 22.64 16.54 31.04
CA SER A 388 21.30 16.04 30.73
C SER A 388 20.66 15.39 31.95
N SER A 389 19.72 16.09 32.59
CA SER A 389 19.09 15.66 33.83
C SER A 389 17.60 16.01 33.85
N LYS A 390 16.81 15.26 33.07
CA LYS A 390 15.34 15.40 33.08
C LYS A 390 14.72 14.66 34.26
N LEU A 391 13.56 15.11 34.72
CA LEU A 391 12.82 14.48 35.82
C LEU A 391 11.55 13.78 35.38
N GLY A 392 11.23 12.69 36.07
CA GLY A 392 9.91 12.07 36.08
C GLY A 392 9.39 11.86 37.50
N VAL A 393 8.09 11.58 37.64
CA VAL A 393 7.51 11.02 38.89
C VAL A 393 8.28 9.76 39.30
N PHE A 394 8.65 8.97 38.29
CA PHE A 394 9.69 7.94 38.36
C PHE A 394 10.92 8.39 37.57
N SER A 395 12.12 8.23 38.12
CA SER A 395 13.37 8.38 37.38
C SER A 395 14.16 7.09 37.45
N PHE A 396 14.90 6.84 36.37
CA PHE A 396 15.91 5.79 36.27
C PHE A 396 17.20 6.39 35.69
N ILE A 397 17.91 7.31 36.37
CA ILE A 397 19.35 7.53 36.09
C ILE A 397 20.21 7.99 37.30
N LYS A 398 21.34 7.29 37.46
CA LYS A 398 22.75 7.80 37.39
C LYS A 398 23.64 7.83 38.64
N ALA A 399 23.15 7.58 39.85
CA ALA A 399 24.07 7.52 41.00
C ALA A 399 24.41 6.09 41.43
N THR A 400 23.41 5.23 41.70
CA THR A 400 23.66 3.92 42.35
C THR A 400 22.43 2.98 42.27
N GLY A 401 21.94 2.52 41.12
CA GLY A 401 20.78 1.60 41.12
C GLY A 401 20.59 0.79 39.84
N LYS A 402 20.38 -0.53 39.96
CA LYS A 402 20.23 -1.53 38.88
C LYS A 402 19.05 -2.46 39.15
N GLY A 403 17.96 -2.39 38.38
CA GLY A 403 16.87 -3.36 38.58
C GLY A 403 15.64 -3.14 37.72
N LEU A 404 14.59 -3.90 38.04
CA LEU A 404 13.27 -3.77 37.44
C LEU A 404 12.58 -2.50 37.95
N SER A 405 12.25 -1.58 37.04
CA SER A 405 11.25 -0.54 37.31
C SER A 405 9.86 -1.06 36.96
N TYR A 406 8.96 -1.12 37.94
CA TYR A 406 7.67 -1.79 37.77
C TYR A 406 6.54 -0.99 38.42
N ASN A 407 5.45 -0.82 37.67
CA ASN A 407 4.18 -0.29 38.17
C ASN A 407 3.10 -1.38 38.20
N GLY A 408 2.74 -1.85 39.40
CA GLY A 408 1.56 -2.66 39.68
C GLY A 408 0.41 -1.89 40.37
N ALA A 409 0.52 -0.56 40.44
CA ALA A 409 -0.41 0.33 41.14
C ALA A 409 -1.30 1.14 40.17
N GLU A 410 -2.23 1.90 40.74
CA GLU A 410 -3.04 2.87 40.02
C GLU A 410 -2.50 4.28 40.25
N PHE A 411 -2.21 5.00 39.17
CA PHE A 411 -1.71 6.37 39.16
C PHE A 411 -2.70 7.29 38.48
N GLU A 412 -3.07 8.39 39.13
CA GLU A 412 -3.62 9.59 38.52
C GLU A 412 -2.51 10.64 38.43
N TYR A 413 -2.07 10.97 37.22
CA TYR A 413 -1.04 11.96 36.96
C TYR A 413 -1.64 13.20 36.29
N THR A 414 -1.56 14.34 36.98
CA THR A 414 -2.09 15.61 36.49
C THR A 414 -0.97 16.59 36.18
N ASN A 415 -0.96 17.16 34.96
CA ASN A 415 -0.08 18.28 34.62
C ASN A 415 -0.89 19.58 34.44
N ASN A 416 -0.81 20.47 35.43
CA ASN A 416 -1.43 21.80 35.39
C ASN A 416 -0.46 22.83 34.81
N ALA A 417 -0.13 22.67 33.54
CA ALA A 417 0.68 23.62 32.80
C ALA A 417 -0.03 24.95 32.57
N ASN A 418 0.62 26.08 32.90
CA ASN A 418 0.13 27.40 32.52
C ASN A 418 0.45 27.67 31.04
N PRO A 419 -0.55 27.86 30.15
CA PRO A 419 -0.31 28.07 28.73
C PRO A 419 0.53 29.32 28.40
N ASN A 420 0.68 30.27 29.33
CA ASN A 420 1.42 31.52 29.17
C ASN A 420 2.79 31.53 29.87
N SER A 421 3.21 30.39 30.45
CA SER A 421 4.51 30.24 31.12
C SER A 421 5.68 30.30 30.11
N TYR A 422 6.73 31.05 30.47
CA TYR A 422 8.01 31.10 29.72
C TYR A 422 8.89 29.84 29.96
N PHE A 423 8.55 29.01 30.94
CA PHE A 423 9.23 27.75 31.26
C PHE A 423 8.57 26.58 30.53
N ASP A 424 9.37 25.58 30.12
CA ASP A 424 8.89 24.44 29.34
C ASP A 424 7.82 23.66 30.12
N ASN A 425 6.62 23.64 29.57
CA ASN A 425 5.41 23.14 30.24
C ASN A 425 5.26 21.61 30.20
N GLU A 426 6.17 20.91 29.53
CA GLU A 426 6.13 19.46 29.40
C GLU A 426 6.68 18.77 30.65
N ARG A 427 6.00 17.71 31.10
CA ARG A 427 6.43 16.91 32.27
C ARG A 427 6.32 15.42 32.00
N ALA A 428 7.38 14.70 32.35
CA ALA A 428 7.42 13.25 32.23
C ALA A 428 6.87 12.58 33.50
N PHE A 429 6.10 11.51 33.33
CA PHE A 429 5.75 10.59 34.40
C PHE A 429 6.91 9.63 34.68
N ILE A 430 7.50 9.04 33.64
CA ILE A 430 8.75 8.26 33.72
C ILE A 430 9.84 8.98 32.93
N TYR A 431 11.00 9.19 33.56
CA TYR A 431 12.24 9.45 32.85
C TYR A 431 13.10 8.19 32.83
N TYR A 432 13.45 7.71 31.64
CA TYR A 432 14.10 6.42 31.44
C TYR A 432 15.49 6.58 30.79
N SER A 433 16.48 5.84 31.29
CA SER A 433 17.81 5.72 30.69
C SER A 433 18.34 4.29 30.72
N ASN A 434 19.26 4.00 29.80
CA ASN A 434 19.87 2.69 29.64
C ASN A 434 21.35 2.63 30.07
N ALA A 435 21.81 3.64 30.82
CA ALA A 435 23.19 3.70 31.31
C ALA A 435 23.56 2.48 32.17
N ASP A 436 22.65 2.03 33.02
CA ASP A 436 22.81 0.90 33.94
C ASP A 436 21.83 -0.23 33.62
N GLY A 437 22.29 -1.48 33.70
CA GLY A 437 21.50 -2.67 33.38
C GLY A 437 21.63 -3.75 34.45
N THR A 438 20.66 -4.67 34.46
CA THR A 438 20.61 -5.84 35.34
C THR A 438 20.56 -7.11 34.50
N SER A 439 21.18 -8.19 34.98
CA SER A 439 21.12 -9.47 34.27
C SER A 439 19.67 -9.91 34.06
N LYS A 440 19.36 -10.42 32.86
CA LYS A 440 18.00 -10.80 32.48
C LYS A 440 17.38 -11.86 33.41
N ASN A 441 18.19 -12.80 33.90
CA ASN A 441 17.76 -13.81 34.87
C ASN A 441 17.37 -13.19 36.23
N GLU A 442 18.05 -12.11 36.63
CA GLU A 442 17.71 -11.42 37.87
C GLU A 442 16.43 -10.59 37.70
N ILE A 443 16.24 -9.96 36.53
CA ILE A 443 14.98 -9.29 36.20
C ILE A 443 13.79 -10.28 36.25
N GLU A 444 13.94 -11.49 35.73
CA GLU A 444 12.90 -12.53 35.81
C GLU A 444 12.51 -12.86 37.26
N LYS A 445 13.48 -13.06 38.15
CA LYS A 445 13.21 -13.28 39.58
C LYS A 445 12.53 -12.07 40.23
N GLN A 446 12.93 -10.86 39.85
CA GLN A 446 12.29 -9.65 40.35
C GLN A 446 10.83 -9.57 39.88
N ILE A 447 10.54 -9.91 38.62
CA ILE A 447 9.16 -10.02 38.11
C ILE A 447 8.36 -11.03 38.96
N GLU A 448 8.89 -12.23 39.19
CA GLU A 448 8.24 -13.26 40.02
C GLU A 448 7.97 -12.80 41.46
N LYS A 449 8.84 -11.94 42.00
CA LYS A 449 8.73 -11.41 43.36
C LYS A 449 7.67 -10.32 43.49
N VAL A 450 7.51 -9.46 42.47
CA VAL A 450 6.65 -8.27 42.54
C VAL A 450 5.27 -8.48 41.91
N ALA A 451 5.16 -9.38 40.94
CA ALA A 451 3.91 -9.68 40.26
C ALA A 451 2.91 -10.44 41.16
N THR A 452 1.62 -10.18 40.93
CA THR A 452 0.54 -10.98 41.50
C THR A 452 0.55 -12.39 40.91
N GLU A 453 0.04 -13.40 41.64
CA GLU A 453 -0.02 -14.78 41.11
C GLU A 453 -0.76 -14.90 39.77
N SER A 454 -1.76 -14.05 39.53
CA SER A 454 -2.49 -14.01 38.26
C SER A 454 -1.69 -13.42 37.10
N ASP A 455 -0.77 -12.49 37.38
CA ASP A 455 -0.05 -11.74 36.34
C ASP A 455 1.35 -12.29 36.04
N LYS A 456 1.94 -13.09 36.95
CA LYS A 456 3.31 -13.64 36.80
C LYS A 456 3.58 -14.21 35.41
N VAL A 457 2.71 -15.12 34.95
CA VAL A 457 2.88 -15.79 33.64
C VAL A 457 2.80 -14.79 32.49
N LYS A 458 1.86 -13.83 32.56
CA LYS A 458 1.69 -12.79 31.54
C LYS A 458 2.93 -11.89 31.44
N LEU A 459 3.47 -11.46 32.57
CA LEU A 459 4.63 -10.56 32.65
C LEU A 459 5.92 -11.25 32.20
N LEU A 460 6.16 -12.48 32.66
CA LEU A 460 7.30 -13.28 32.23
C LEU A 460 7.26 -13.59 30.73
N ASN A 461 6.08 -13.91 30.19
CA ASN A 461 5.91 -14.13 28.75
C ASN A 461 6.19 -12.85 27.96
N ALA A 462 5.63 -11.70 28.37
CA ALA A 462 5.88 -10.42 27.72
C ALA A 462 7.39 -10.09 27.70
N PHE A 463 8.08 -10.19 28.84
CA PHE A 463 9.53 -9.95 28.91
C PHE A 463 10.35 -10.97 28.13
N THR A 464 9.92 -12.23 28.07
CA THR A 464 10.60 -13.23 27.24
C THR A 464 10.46 -12.92 25.76
N GLU A 465 9.28 -12.46 25.36
CA GLU A 465 8.97 -12.13 23.97
C GLU A 465 9.76 -10.91 23.49
N THR A 466 9.88 -9.86 24.31
CA THR A 466 10.63 -8.65 23.95
C THR A 466 12.08 -8.95 23.58
N LYS A 467 12.72 -9.93 24.21
CA LYS A 467 14.09 -10.38 23.87
C LYS A 467 14.23 -10.83 22.42
N SER A 468 13.18 -11.35 21.79
CA SER A 468 13.21 -11.78 20.38
C SER A 468 13.24 -10.62 19.38
N TYR A 469 12.89 -9.41 19.83
CA TYR A 469 12.89 -8.19 19.03
C TYR A 469 14.17 -7.36 19.22
N ILE A 470 15.13 -7.84 20.02
CA ILE A 470 16.46 -7.28 20.12
C ILE A 470 17.37 -7.97 19.08
N LYS A 471 17.98 -7.18 18.20
CA LYS A 471 18.85 -7.67 17.13
C LYS A 471 20.27 -7.95 17.62
N ASN A 472 20.78 -7.10 18.51
CA ASN A 472 22.10 -7.18 19.12
C ASN A 472 21.97 -7.36 20.64
N PRO A 473 21.67 -8.58 21.11
CA PRO A 473 21.35 -8.81 22.50
C PRO A 473 22.56 -8.64 23.43
N THR A 474 22.32 -8.04 24.59
CA THR A 474 23.31 -7.82 25.65
C THR A 474 23.03 -8.74 26.84
N LEU A 475 24.01 -8.97 27.71
CA LEU A 475 23.81 -9.81 28.91
C LEU A 475 22.82 -9.17 29.88
N ASP A 476 23.03 -7.87 30.10
CA ASP A 476 22.24 -7.04 31.01
C ASP A 476 21.24 -6.19 30.22
N ALA A 477 20.13 -5.86 30.87
CA ALA A 477 19.03 -5.11 30.28
C ALA A 477 18.52 -4.05 31.26
N SER A 478 18.00 -2.96 30.71
CA SER A 478 17.24 -1.95 31.43
C SER A 478 15.76 -2.18 31.13
N VAL A 479 14.91 -2.27 32.16
CA VAL A 479 13.53 -2.74 32.00
C VAL A 479 12.56 -1.88 32.80
N TRP A 480 11.55 -1.35 32.09
CA TRP A 480 10.38 -0.72 32.69
C TRP A 480 9.11 -1.46 32.29
N ILE A 481 8.26 -1.76 33.27
CA ILE A 481 6.98 -2.44 33.04
C ILE A 481 5.82 -1.69 33.71
N ASN A 482 4.81 -1.34 32.93
CA ASN A 482 3.48 -1.02 33.43
C ASN A 482 2.56 -2.25 33.40
N ASN A 483 2.07 -2.68 34.56
CA ASN A 483 1.04 -3.72 34.71
C ASN A 483 -0.23 -3.18 35.39
N GLY A 484 -0.11 -2.09 36.14
CA GLY A 484 -1.22 -1.38 36.75
C GLY A 484 -1.90 -0.40 35.79
N LYS A 485 -2.43 0.70 36.34
CA LYS A 485 -3.16 1.72 35.58
C LYS A 485 -2.47 3.07 35.72
N ILE A 486 -2.33 3.76 34.60
CA ILE A 486 -1.89 5.17 34.57
C ILE A 486 -3.00 5.98 33.89
N TYR A 487 -3.56 6.94 34.61
CA TYR A 487 -4.54 7.90 34.11
C TYR A 487 -3.92 9.29 34.09
N GLY A 488 -3.71 9.85 32.89
CA GLY A 488 -3.13 11.17 32.69
C GLY A 488 -4.20 12.24 32.43
N LYS A 489 -4.06 13.41 33.06
CA LYS A 489 -4.97 14.55 32.91
C LYS A 489 -4.23 15.89 32.80
N GLY A 490 -4.62 16.75 31.86
CA GLY A 490 -4.00 18.06 31.65
C GLY A 490 -3.13 18.11 30.39
N LYS A 491 -2.32 19.16 30.20
CA LYS A 491 -1.62 19.38 28.92
C LYS A 491 -0.15 18.97 28.99
N ASN A 492 0.48 18.66 27.86
CA ASN A 492 1.91 18.38 27.76
C ASN A 492 2.39 17.25 28.69
N ILE A 493 1.63 16.17 28.78
CA ILE A 493 1.98 14.98 29.53
C ILE A 493 2.86 14.07 28.68
N THR A 494 3.97 13.61 29.25
CA THR A 494 4.76 12.52 28.67
C THR A 494 4.75 11.33 29.62
N ILE A 495 4.20 10.17 29.22
CA ILE A 495 4.16 9.01 30.13
C ILE A 495 5.56 8.41 30.31
N VAL A 496 6.28 8.16 29.22
CA VAL A 496 7.65 7.65 29.22
C VAL A 496 8.51 8.52 28.31
N ASP A 497 9.49 9.19 28.91
CA ASP A 497 10.54 9.93 28.21
C ASP A 497 11.86 9.16 28.29
N ALA A 498 12.20 8.44 27.22
CA ALA A 498 13.30 7.49 27.17
C ALA A 498 14.53 8.05 26.43
N TYR A 499 15.58 8.32 27.21
CA TYR A 499 16.90 8.70 26.73
C TYR A 499 17.82 7.49 26.64
N THR A 500 18.04 6.98 25.44
CA THR A 500 18.60 5.62 25.26
C THR A 500 19.88 5.58 24.41
N GLY A 501 20.50 6.73 24.17
CA GLY A 501 21.78 6.87 23.46
C GLY A 501 23.03 6.94 24.34
N ARG A 502 22.94 6.59 25.64
CA ARG A 502 24.08 6.55 26.57
C ARG A 502 24.05 5.27 27.40
N GLY A 503 24.49 4.15 26.82
CA GLY A 503 24.54 2.89 27.55
C GLY A 503 25.02 1.71 26.71
N ASN A 504 25.32 0.59 27.35
CA ASN A 504 25.69 -0.67 26.68
C ASN A 504 24.59 -1.73 26.78
N ASN A 505 23.43 -1.39 27.36
CA ASN A 505 22.39 -2.36 27.70
C ASN A 505 21.15 -2.18 26.82
N GLU A 506 20.61 -3.31 26.34
CA GLU A 506 19.32 -3.34 25.66
C GLU A 506 18.20 -2.81 26.57
N SER A 507 17.19 -2.18 25.96
CA SER A 507 16.08 -1.56 26.69
C SER A 507 14.74 -2.21 26.39
N HIS A 508 13.95 -2.48 27.43
CA HIS A 508 12.62 -3.07 27.33
C HIS A 508 11.59 -2.17 28.02
N LEU A 509 10.74 -1.52 27.24
CA LEU A 509 9.63 -0.68 27.70
C LEU A 509 8.32 -1.44 27.46
N ILE A 510 7.70 -1.95 28.52
CA ILE A 510 6.62 -2.93 28.42
C ILE A 510 5.33 -2.37 29.03
N ASN A 511 4.26 -2.30 28.25
CA ASN A 511 2.91 -2.08 28.76
C ASN A 511 2.09 -3.37 28.68
N THR A 512 1.72 -3.89 29.84
CA THR A 512 0.77 -5.00 30.01
C THR A 512 -0.51 -4.53 30.71
N GLY A 513 -0.47 -3.37 31.38
CA GLY A 513 -1.58 -2.77 32.11
C GLY A 513 -2.44 -1.84 31.25
N GLU A 514 -2.95 -0.78 31.85
CA GLU A 514 -3.77 0.23 31.18
C GLU A 514 -3.11 1.62 31.26
N ILE A 515 -3.09 2.33 30.13
CA ILE A 515 -2.74 3.75 30.05
C ILE A 515 -3.94 4.48 29.45
N VAL A 516 -4.45 5.50 30.14
CA VAL A 516 -5.59 6.31 29.69
C VAL A 516 -5.22 7.78 29.78
N LEU A 517 -5.42 8.53 28.69
CA LEU A 517 -5.31 9.98 28.70
C LEU A 517 -6.69 10.61 28.60
N ASP A 518 -6.97 11.56 29.49
CA ASP A 518 -8.26 12.24 29.60
C ASP A 518 -8.54 13.13 28.36
N PRO A 519 -9.80 13.23 27.89
CA PRO A 519 -10.15 14.09 26.75
C PRO A 519 -9.85 15.59 26.91
N SER A 520 -9.78 16.09 28.16
CA SER A 520 -9.36 17.48 28.41
C SER A 520 -7.85 17.70 28.22
N SER A 521 -7.09 16.63 28.02
CA SER A 521 -5.65 16.66 27.81
C SER A 521 -5.30 16.95 26.36
N ASP A 522 -4.13 17.55 26.13
CA ASP A 522 -3.70 18.01 24.81
C ASP A 522 -2.17 18.02 24.71
N SER A 523 -1.64 17.75 23.51
CA SER A 523 -0.21 17.81 23.18
C SER A 523 0.66 16.83 23.99
N ASN A 524 0.33 15.54 23.95
CA ASN A 524 0.91 14.53 24.85
C ASN A 524 1.77 13.48 24.13
N TYR A 525 2.62 12.80 24.89
CA TYR A 525 3.40 11.64 24.47
C TYR A 525 3.14 10.46 25.40
N ILE A 526 3.02 9.24 24.88
CA ILE A 526 3.00 8.04 25.72
C ILE A 526 4.41 7.46 25.81
N PHE A 527 4.98 7.04 24.70
CA PHE A 527 6.35 6.57 24.60
C PHE A 527 7.14 7.50 23.69
N ARG A 528 8.00 8.32 24.27
CA ARG A 528 8.93 9.15 23.52
C ARG A 528 10.35 8.64 23.68
N LEU A 529 10.98 8.30 22.57
CA LEU A 529 12.41 8.09 22.47
C LEU A 529 13.01 9.34 21.87
N TYR A 530 14.00 9.91 22.55
CA TYR A 530 14.70 11.08 22.07
C TYR A 530 16.20 10.96 22.32
N ASN A 531 17.01 11.51 21.42
CA ASN A 531 18.46 11.59 21.57
C ASN A 531 19.01 12.94 21.05
N THR A 532 20.25 13.28 21.41
CA THR A 532 20.93 14.52 20.99
C THR A 532 22.26 14.20 20.33
N LYS A 533 22.63 14.96 19.28
CA LYS A 533 23.82 14.82 18.40
C LYS A 533 25.21 14.78 19.07
N TYR A 534 25.28 14.82 20.41
CA TYR A 534 26.52 15.05 21.16
C TYR A 534 27.19 13.76 21.68
N SER A 535 26.69 12.57 21.35
CA SER A 535 27.19 11.33 21.95
C SER A 535 27.75 10.36 20.89
N ASP A 536 29.07 10.22 20.85
CA ASP A 536 29.82 9.14 20.14
C ASP A 536 29.65 7.75 20.81
N TRP A 537 28.58 7.56 21.60
CA TRP A 537 28.41 6.40 22.48
C TRP A 537 27.69 5.26 21.75
N ASN A 538 27.79 4.07 22.33
CA ASN A 538 27.05 2.91 21.86
C ASN A 538 25.54 3.17 21.99
N SER A 539 24.77 2.81 20.96
CA SER A 539 23.32 2.94 20.91
C SER A 539 22.74 1.52 20.85
N PRO A 540 22.41 0.90 22.00
CA PRO A 540 21.88 -0.46 22.02
C PRO A 540 20.41 -0.45 21.59
N ASP A 541 19.93 -1.63 21.19
CA ASP A 541 18.57 -1.80 20.70
C ASP A 541 17.51 -1.54 21.80
N VAL A 542 16.35 -1.05 21.37
CA VAL A 542 15.22 -0.74 22.24
C VAL A 542 13.97 -1.46 21.74
N VAL A 543 13.21 -2.04 22.66
CA VAL A 543 11.89 -2.63 22.39
C VAL A 543 10.83 -1.89 23.17
N ILE A 544 9.83 -1.38 22.46
CA ILE A 544 8.58 -0.88 23.04
C ILE A 544 7.50 -1.91 22.74
N TYR A 545 6.92 -2.48 23.79
CA TYR A 545 6.00 -3.60 23.67
C TYR A 545 4.69 -3.29 24.39
N ASN A 546 3.57 -3.33 23.66
CA ASN A 546 2.23 -3.22 24.22
C ASN A 546 1.47 -4.54 24.07
N SER A 547 1.10 -5.17 25.18
CA SER A 547 0.07 -6.23 25.25
C SER A 547 -1.11 -5.85 26.15
N GLY A 548 -1.06 -4.66 26.74
CA GLY A 548 -2.12 -4.06 27.54
C GLY A 548 -3.06 -3.19 26.70
N LYS A 549 -3.60 -2.16 27.34
CA LYS A 549 -4.54 -1.21 26.73
C LYS A 549 -4.00 0.21 26.80
N ILE A 550 -4.13 0.94 25.70
CA ILE A 550 -3.79 2.35 25.57
C ILE A 550 -5.01 3.08 24.99
N ASP A 551 -5.63 3.92 25.80
CA ASP A 551 -6.80 4.74 25.43
C ASP A 551 -6.43 6.23 25.44
N VAL A 552 -6.37 6.83 24.26
CA VAL A 552 -6.02 8.23 24.08
C VAL A 552 -7.30 9.03 23.87
N GLY A 553 -7.89 9.57 24.93
CA GLY A 553 -9.01 10.52 24.83
C GLY A 553 -8.57 11.91 24.36
N SER A 554 -7.31 12.23 24.57
CA SER A 554 -6.69 13.54 24.38
C SER A 554 -6.41 13.89 22.93
N SER A 555 -6.44 15.18 22.59
CA SER A 555 -6.04 15.66 21.26
C SER A 555 -4.53 15.77 21.13
N ASN A 556 -4.03 15.89 19.90
CA ASN A 556 -2.60 16.13 19.58
C ASN A 556 -1.64 15.18 20.32
N THR A 557 -1.96 13.88 20.36
CA THR A 557 -1.22 12.91 21.17
C THR A 557 -0.45 11.93 20.32
N ARG A 558 0.81 11.65 20.68
CA ARG A 558 1.68 10.69 20.00
C ARG A 558 1.90 9.47 20.89
N VAL A 559 1.49 8.27 20.43
CA VAL A 559 1.63 7.05 21.23
C VAL A 559 3.07 6.56 21.22
N PHE A 560 3.65 6.31 20.05
CA PHE A 560 5.06 5.97 19.89
C PHE A 560 5.74 7.08 19.10
N SER A 561 6.71 7.74 19.70
CA SER A 561 7.48 8.82 19.06
C SER A 561 8.96 8.48 19.10
N VAL A 562 9.59 8.41 17.94
CA VAL A 562 11.04 8.23 17.78
C VAL A 562 11.60 9.50 17.16
N ILE A 563 12.42 10.22 17.93
CA ILE A 563 13.00 11.51 17.55
C ILE A 563 14.52 11.39 17.60
N ASP A 564 15.15 11.28 16.43
CA ASP A 564 16.55 10.87 16.33
C ASP A 564 17.49 11.99 15.91
N ASN A 565 18.63 12.03 16.61
CA ASN A 565 19.83 12.80 16.30
C ASN A 565 21.07 11.99 16.71
N LEU A 566 21.18 10.74 16.28
CA LEU A 566 22.26 9.83 16.68
C LEU A 566 23.44 9.85 15.69
N VAL A 567 24.63 9.51 16.19
CA VAL A 567 25.82 9.27 15.37
C VAL A 567 25.85 7.81 14.90
N THR A 568 25.45 6.87 15.77
CA THR A 568 25.40 5.41 15.52
C THR A 568 23.94 4.91 15.48
N PRO A 569 23.48 4.30 14.37
CA PRO A 569 22.11 3.80 14.27
C PRO A 569 21.91 2.52 15.09
N ARG A 570 20.74 2.35 15.69
CA ARG A 570 20.33 1.14 16.43
C ARG A 570 19.04 0.53 15.87
N THR A 571 18.54 -0.53 16.48
CA THR A 571 17.20 -1.05 16.20
C THR A 571 16.21 -0.57 17.26
N VAL A 572 15.11 0.04 16.83
CA VAL A 572 13.94 0.34 17.68
C VAL A 572 12.78 -0.53 17.20
N SER A 573 12.39 -1.49 18.04
CA SER A 573 11.29 -2.40 17.77
C SER A 573 10.01 -1.90 18.44
N ILE A 574 8.97 -1.66 17.66
CA ILE A 574 7.64 -1.23 18.12
C ILE A 574 6.66 -2.38 17.92
N VAL A 575 6.15 -2.91 19.03
CA VAL A 575 5.32 -4.12 19.04
C VAL A 575 3.96 -3.81 19.67
N ASN A 576 2.88 -4.13 18.96
CA ASN A 576 1.52 -4.02 19.48
C ASN A 576 0.74 -5.33 19.33
N LYS A 577 0.52 -5.98 20.48
CA LYS A 577 -0.35 -7.15 20.69
C LYS A 577 -1.54 -6.85 21.59
N GLY A 578 -1.63 -5.61 22.06
CA GLY A 578 -2.69 -5.10 22.92
C GLY A 578 -3.72 -4.29 22.14
N GLU A 579 -4.39 -3.39 22.83
CA GLU A 579 -5.36 -2.45 22.27
C GLU A 579 -4.79 -1.03 22.30
N ILE A 580 -4.90 -0.31 21.19
CA ILE A 580 -4.54 1.12 21.08
C ILE A 580 -5.70 1.84 20.40
N ASN A 581 -6.31 2.81 21.10
CA ASN A 581 -7.41 3.60 20.56
C ASN A 581 -7.10 5.10 20.63
N LEU A 582 -7.17 5.77 19.49
CA LEU A 582 -6.98 7.22 19.35
C LEU A 582 -8.35 7.89 19.23
N LYS A 583 -8.87 8.44 20.33
CA LYS A 583 -10.23 9.01 20.44
C LYS A 583 -10.24 10.55 20.42
N GLY A 584 -9.09 11.20 20.55
CA GLY A 584 -8.97 12.66 20.37
C GLY A 584 -8.36 13.04 19.02
N ASP A 585 -8.79 14.17 18.46
CA ASP A 585 -8.36 14.63 17.14
C ASP A 585 -6.85 14.94 17.10
N PHE A 586 -6.27 14.96 15.90
CA PHE A 586 -4.84 15.22 15.68
C PHE A 586 -3.91 14.21 16.39
N SER A 587 -4.39 13.00 16.67
CA SER A 587 -3.59 11.98 17.36
C SER A 587 -2.84 11.09 16.37
N HIS A 588 -1.67 10.62 16.80
CA HIS A 588 -0.76 9.84 15.99
C HIS A 588 -0.38 8.54 16.71
N GLY A 589 -0.52 7.40 16.04
CA GLY A 589 -0.10 6.11 16.57
C GLY A 589 1.42 6.01 16.66
N ILE A 590 2.09 6.08 15.51
CA ILE A 590 3.55 6.04 15.42
C ILE A 590 4.04 7.31 14.73
N VAL A 591 5.02 7.99 15.32
CA VAL A 591 5.68 9.16 14.74
C VAL A 591 7.17 8.90 14.68
N ILE A 592 7.74 9.07 13.49
CA ILE A 592 9.18 8.95 13.25
C ILE A 592 9.65 10.29 12.69
N GLU A 593 10.50 10.95 13.46
CA GLU A 593 11.06 12.27 13.16
C GLU A 593 12.59 12.20 13.19
N ALA A 594 13.23 12.58 12.08
CA ALA A 594 14.69 12.64 11.98
C ALA A 594 15.18 14.09 11.91
N GLY A 595 16.20 14.42 12.70
CA GLY A 595 16.89 15.70 12.59
C GLY A 595 17.80 15.80 11.37
N TYR A 596 18.30 17.01 11.11
CA TYR A 596 19.19 17.32 9.98
C TYR A 596 20.60 16.74 10.24
N ASP A 597 21.15 15.98 9.28
CA ASP A 597 22.45 15.27 9.36
C ASP A 597 22.56 14.27 10.54
N ALA A 598 21.57 13.39 10.72
CA ALA A 598 21.55 12.38 11.77
C ALA A 598 21.50 10.95 11.20
N SER A 599 22.29 10.03 11.75
CA SER A 599 22.13 8.61 11.44
C SER A 599 20.76 8.14 11.93
N ASN A 600 20.00 7.51 11.04
CA ASN A 600 18.62 7.11 11.30
C ASN A 600 18.54 5.71 11.95
N ASP A 601 17.72 5.57 13.00
CA ASP A 601 17.45 4.25 13.58
C ASP A 601 16.74 3.32 12.59
N ASN A 602 17.07 2.03 12.68
CA ASN A 602 16.31 0.96 12.06
C ASN A 602 15.05 0.72 12.88
N ILE A 603 13.89 0.89 12.27
CA ILE A 603 12.60 0.66 12.92
C ILE A 603 12.07 -0.72 12.51
N ALA A 604 11.80 -1.56 13.49
CA ALA A 604 11.16 -2.86 13.29
C ALA A 604 9.73 -2.81 13.85
N LEU A 605 8.74 -3.09 13.00
CA LEU A 605 7.33 -3.05 13.36
C LEU A 605 6.75 -4.46 13.50
N ASP A 606 6.04 -4.72 14.59
CA ASP A 606 5.16 -5.88 14.71
C ASP A 606 3.82 -5.44 15.30
N ILE A 607 3.03 -4.77 14.47
CA ILE A 607 1.69 -4.29 14.81
C ILE A 607 0.70 -5.38 14.40
N GLU A 608 0.58 -6.41 15.25
CA GLU A 608 -0.32 -7.54 15.04
C GLU A 608 -1.77 -7.13 15.26
N ASN A 609 -2.02 -6.42 16.36
CA ASN A 609 -3.31 -5.77 16.60
C ASN A 609 -3.29 -4.35 16.00
N PRO A 610 -4.32 -3.96 15.24
CA PRO A 610 -4.36 -2.66 14.60
C PRO A 610 -4.44 -1.53 15.62
N ILE A 611 -3.80 -0.42 15.29
CA ILE A 611 -4.06 0.88 15.95
C ILE A 611 -5.42 1.36 15.47
N ASN A 612 -6.35 1.65 16.39
CA ASN A 612 -7.69 2.11 16.05
C ASN A 612 -7.76 3.64 16.13
N ILE A 613 -7.91 4.30 14.98
CA ILE A 613 -8.16 5.74 14.88
C ILE A 613 -9.65 5.97 14.98
N LEU A 614 -10.12 6.61 16.05
CA LEU A 614 -11.52 6.87 16.34
C LEU A 614 -11.84 8.38 16.37
N ALA A 615 -10.95 9.19 15.80
CA ALA A 615 -11.02 10.65 15.75
C ALA A 615 -10.51 11.20 14.40
N SER A 616 -10.81 12.46 14.11
CA SER A 616 -10.46 13.12 12.86
C SER A 616 -9.02 13.64 12.88
N TYR A 617 -8.49 14.01 11.71
CA TYR A 617 -7.16 14.63 11.56
C TYR A 617 -6.02 13.80 12.15
N SER A 618 -6.19 12.48 12.24
CA SER A 618 -5.31 11.59 12.98
C SER A 618 -4.56 10.65 12.05
N THR A 619 -3.41 10.13 12.48
CA THR A 619 -2.60 9.21 11.65
C THR A 619 -2.24 7.91 12.36
N GLY A 620 -2.25 6.80 11.62
CA GLY A 620 -1.76 5.51 12.12
C GLY A 620 -0.24 5.55 12.30
N MET A 621 0.47 5.89 11.23
CA MET A 621 1.90 6.19 11.25
C MET A 621 2.19 7.45 10.43
N TYR A 622 3.01 8.33 11.01
CA TYR A 622 3.47 9.57 10.43
C TYR A 622 5.00 9.59 10.35
N LEU A 623 5.53 9.88 9.17
CA LEU A 623 6.96 10.00 8.92
C LEU A 623 7.29 11.39 8.40
N LYS A 624 8.21 12.05 9.11
CA LYS A 624 8.79 13.34 8.77
C LYS A 624 10.30 13.23 8.83
N THR A 625 10.99 13.31 7.70
CA THR A 625 12.46 13.28 7.68
C THR A 625 13.03 14.52 7.00
N ALA A 626 14.06 15.10 7.61
CA ALA A 626 14.96 16.03 6.94
C ALA A 626 15.88 15.28 5.95
N ARG A 627 16.63 16.03 5.11
CA ARG A 627 17.64 15.46 4.20
C ARG A 627 18.60 14.58 4.99
N ASP A 628 18.74 13.31 4.62
CA ASP A 628 19.69 12.39 5.25
C ASP A 628 20.51 11.64 4.19
N THR A 629 21.72 11.28 4.58
CA THR A 629 22.60 10.32 3.94
C THR A 629 22.23 8.90 4.40
N ASP A 630 21.31 8.25 3.70
CA ASP A 630 21.25 6.79 3.45
C ASP A 630 21.67 5.80 4.60
N THR A 631 21.06 5.81 5.81
CA THR A 631 21.43 4.82 6.87
C THR A 631 20.31 4.03 7.59
N GLY A 632 19.06 4.49 7.64
CA GLY A 632 17.98 3.81 8.39
C GLY A 632 16.98 3.04 7.53
N THR A 633 16.35 2.00 8.09
CA THR A 633 15.28 1.23 7.44
C THR A 633 14.02 1.13 8.31
N ILE A 634 12.85 0.91 7.69
CA ILE A 634 11.60 0.59 8.39
C ILE A 634 11.09 -0.73 7.83
N THR A 635 10.95 -1.75 8.68
CA THR A 635 10.60 -3.11 8.26
C THR A 635 9.54 -3.73 9.17
N GLY A 636 8.93 -4.83 8.73
CA GLY A 636 8.01 -5.61 9.55
C GLY A 636 6.55 -5.47 9.13
N LYS A 637 5.62 -5.57 10.10
CA LYS A 637 4.18 -5.59 9.85
C LYS A 637 3.49 -4.35 10.42
N PHE A 638 2.56 -3.79 9.65
CA PHE A 638 1.78 -2.63 10.06
C PHE A 638 0.27 -2.88 9.96
N ALA A 639 -0.49 -2.55 11.00
CA ALA A 639 -1.93 -2.65 10.98
C ALA A 639 -2.61 -1.40 11.59
N VAL A 640 -3.65 -0.90 10.92
CA VAL A 640 -4.43 0.26 11.38
C VAL A 640 -5.89 0.13 10.92
N ASN A 641 -6.80 0.58 11.79
CA ASN A 641 -8.21 0.80 11.47
C ASN A 641 -8.52 2.29 11.57
N ILE A 642 -9.19 2.85 10.57
CA ILE A 642 -9.71 4.21 10.56
C ILE A 642 -11.22 4.14 10.71
N GLY A 643 -11.64 4.58 11.89
CA GLY A 643 -12.99 4.58 12.40
C GLY A 643 -13.56 3.20 12.68
N ASP A 644 -14.88 3.17 12.83
CA ASP A 644 -15.65 1.97 13.05
C ASP A 644 -16.72 1.82 11.96
N LYS A 645 -17.25 0.61 11.78
CA LYS A 645 -18.24 0.29 10.73
C LYS A 645 -19.56 1.06 10.83
N ASN A 646 -19.85 1.68 11.98
CA ASN A 646 -21.12 2.32 12.29
C ASN A 646 -21.01 3.85 12.43
N SER A 647 -19.80 4.40 12.43
CA SER A 647 -19.50 5.82 12.60
C SER A 647 -19.24 6.48 11.25
N THR A 648 -19.87 7.64 11.04
CA THR A 648 -19.72 8.47 9.84
C THR A 648 -19.04 9.81 10.14
N SER A 649 -18.69 10.06 11.41
CA SER A 649 -18.21 11.37 11.86
C SER A 649 -16.71 11.55 11.71
N ILE A 650 -15.94 10.46 11.57
CA ILE A 650 -14.49 10.55 11.44
C ILE A 650 -14.17 10.98 10.02
N SER A 651 -13.32 11.99 9.90
CA SER A 651 -12.93 12.49 8.61
C SER A 651 -11.50 12.93 8.59
N LYS A 652 -10.92 12.90 7.39
CA LYS A 652 -9.56 13.38 7.17
C LYS A 652 -8.63 12.74 8.19
N SER A 653 -8.52 11.42 8.17
CA SER A 653 -7.48 10.67 8.89
C SER A 653 -6.70 9.80 7.90
N ILE A 654 -5.43 9.52 8.21
CA ILE A 654 -4.52 8.79 7.32
C ILE A 654 -4.00 7.52 8.00
N GLY A 655 -3.97 6.40 7.30
CA GLY A 655 -3.34 5.18 7.81
C GLY A 655 -1.83 5.35 7.88
N LEU A 656 -1.21 5.57 6.72
CA LEU A 656 0.23 5.79 6.53
C LEU A 656 0.49 7.13 5.84
N TYR A 657 1.21 8.03 6.50
CA TYR A 657 1.51 9.36 5.98
C TYR A 657 3.02 9.62 5.89
N PHE A 658 3.47 10.00 4.69
CA PHE A 658 4.85 10.36 4.40
C PHE A 658 4.92 11.79 3.85
N ASN A 659 5.67 12.67 4.52
CA ASN A 659 5.79 14.09 4.15
C ASN A 659 7.20 14.64 4.39
N SER A 660 7.92 15.04 3.34
CA SER A 660 9.13 15.87 3.51
C SER A 660 8.82 17.29 3.09
N ALA A 661 9.00 18.20 4.03
CA ALA A 661 9.15 19.60 3.70
C ALA A 661 10.57 19.82 3.13
N GLY A 662 10.78 19.58 1.82
CA GLY A 662 11.93 20.12 1.08
C GLY A 662 13.25 19.32 1.10
N GLY A 663 13.19 17.99 1.21
CA GLY A 663 14.38 17.11 1.13
C GLY A 663 14.09 15.74 0.49
N GLN A 664 15.14 15.10 -0.07
CA GLN A 664 15.08 13.70 -0.52
C GLN A 664 14.88 12.76 0.68
N TYR A 665 14.00 11.76 0.54
CA TYR A 665 13.93 10.64 1.48
C TYR A 665 14.90 9.54 1.07
N ASP A 666 15.81 9.19 1.97
CA ASP A 666 16.63 7.97 1.84
C ASP A 666 16.30 6.90 2.89
N LYS A 667 15.33 7.13 3.81
CA LYS A 667 14.88 6.08 4.74
C LYS A 667 14.06 5.03 3.99
N LYS A 668 14.61 3.82 3.84
CA LYS A 668 13.99 2.73 3.07
C LYS A 668 12.86 2.08 3.86
N VAL A 669 11.62 2.18 3.37
CA VAL A 669 10.46 1.50 3.97
C VAL A 669 10.18 0.22 3.20
N LYS A 670 10.30 -0.91 3.90
CA LYS A 670 10.13 -2.26 3.38
C LYS A 670 9.36 -3.14 4.37
N LEU A 671 8.05 -2.95 4.38
CA LEU A 671 7.15 -3.79 5.15
C LEU A 671 7.00 -5.16 4.49
N THR A 672 6.77 -6.19 5.31
CA THR A 672 6.50 -7.56 4.86
C THR A 672 5.00 -7.82 4.75
N ASN A 673 4.21 -7.17 5.60
CA ASN A 673 2.76 -7.25 5.60
C ASN A 673 2.10 -5.92 6.01
N HIS A 674 0.91 -5.63 5.48
CA HIS A 674 0.06 -4.52 5.92
C HIS A 674 -1.43 -4.89 6.02
N SER A 675 -2.14 -4.29 6.99
CA SER A 675 -3.59 -4.29 7.07
C SER A 675 -4.10 -2.88 7.38
N ILE A 676 -4.66 -2.21 6.37
CA ILE A 676 -5.13 -0.82 6.49
C ILE A 676 -6.61 -0.83 6.18
N ASN A 677 -7.47 -0.61 7.18
CA ASN A 677 -8.92 -0.68 7.01
C ASN A 677 -9.55 0.68 7.28
N LEU A 678 -10.42 1.14 6.38
CA LEU A 678 -11.20 2.36 6.48
C LEU A 678 -12.67 1.94 6.54
N TYR A 679 -13.41 2.37 7.56
CA TYR A 679 -14.79 1.96 7.78
C TYR A 679 -15.73 3.17 7.78
N GLY A 680 -16.86 3.16 7.06
CA GLY A 680 -18.02 4.03 7.31
C GLY A 680 -17.86 5.57 7.23
N ASN A 681 -16.66 6.09 6.96
CA ASN A 681 -16.26 7.47 7.24
C ASN A 681 -15.99 8.30 5.97
N LYS A 682 -15.58 9.58 6.09
CA LYS A 682 -15.40 10.45 4.92
C LYS A 682 -13.99 11.02 4.74
N GLU A 683 -13.54 11.16 3.49
CA GLU A 683 -12.29 11.86 3.14
C GLU A 683 -11.02 11.32 3.84
N ASN A 684 -11.01 10.03 4.20
CA ASN A 684 -9.84 9.38 4.80
C ASN A 684 -8.96 8.75 3.72
N THR A 685 -7.68 8.60 4.03
CA THR A 685 -6.72 7.99 3.11
C THR A 685 -6.00 6.81 3.77
N GLY A 686 -5.93 5.66 3.09
CA GLY A 686 -5.16 4.52 3.57
C GLY A 686 -3.66 4.83 3.59
N VAL A 687 -3.11 5.16 2.43
CA VAL A 687 -1.70 5.51 2.25
C VAL A 687 -1.59 6.83 1.50
N TYR A 688 -0.88 7.80 2.06
CA TYR A 688 -0.67 9.11 1.45
C TYR A 688 0.82 9.43 1.38
N LEU A 689 1.36 9.45 0.15
CA LEU A 689 2.74 9.86 -0.12
C LEU A 689 2.74 11.28 -0.70
N GLN A 690 3.28 12.25 0.03
CA GLN A 690 3.22 13.66 -0.38
C GLN A 690 4.44 14.07 -1.21
N ASN A 691 4.22 14.48 -2.47
CA ASN A 691 5.09 15.26 -3.37
C ASN A 691 6.60 15.27 -3.05
N THR A 692 7.20 14.11 -2.89
CA THR A 692 8.61 13.93 -2.55
C THR A 692 9.14 12.64 -3.14
N GLN A 693 10.44 12.61 -3.40
CA GLN A 693 11.15 11.38 -3.72
C GLN A 693 11.17 10.49 -2.49
N VAL A 694 10.27 9.51 -2.43
CA VAL A 694 10.18 8.46 -1.42
C VAL A 694 9.83 7.14 -2.09
N ASN A 695 10.48 6.06 -1.70
CA ASN A 695 10.19 4.72 -2.19
C ASN A 695 9.66 3.87 -1.03
N VAL A 696 8.41 3.44 -1.12
CA VAL A 696 7.72 2.65 -0.08
C VAL A 696 7.37 1.27 -0.63
N GLU A 697 7.80 0.22 0.06
CA GLU A 697 7.39 -1.16 -0.18
C GLU A 697 6.48 -1.63 0.98
N LEU A 698 5.22 -1.97 0.70
CA LEU A 698 4.25 -2.42 1.72
C LEU A 698 4.22 -3.95 1.91
N GLY A 699 4.93 -4.70 1.07
CA GLY A 699 4.88 -6.16 1.05
C GLY A 699 3.50 -6.69 0.67
N SER A 700 3.18 -7.90 1.15
CA SER A 700 1.84 -8.51 1.02
C SER A 700 0.84 -7.83 1.94
N GLY A 701 -0.47 -8.00 1.75
CA GLY A 701 -1.46 -7.41 2.66
C GLY A 701 -2.68 -6.84 1.97
N LYS A 702 -3.46 -6.05 2.70
CA LYS A 702 -4.70 -5.45 2.20
C LYS A 702 -4.89 -4.01 2.65
N ILE A 703 -5.41 -3.20 1.74
CA ILE A 703 -6.04 -1.91 2.03
C ILE A 703 -7.54 -2.07 1.75
N SER A 704 -8.38 -1.98 2.78
CA SER A 704 -9.82 -2.20 2.66
C SER A 704 -10.60 -0.92 2.95
N LEU A 705 -11.42 -0.47 2.01
CA LEU A 705 -12.36 0.63 2.17
C LEU A 705 -13.75 0.00 2.22
N ILE A 706 -14.35 0.01 3.41
CA ILE A 706 -15.63 -0.63 3.68
C ILE A 706 -16.65 0.46 4.03
N GLY A 707 -17.45 0.88 3.06
CA GLY A 707 -18.40 1.98 3.19
C GLY A 707 -17.76 3.37 3.07
N GLY A 708 -18.47 4.38 3.57
CA GLY A 708 -17.99 5.75 3.64
C GLY A 708 -18.10 6.53 2.33
N ASN A 709 -17.56 7.76 2.32
CA ASN A 709 -17.63 8.67 1.18
C ASN A 709 -16.28 9.37 0.90
N LYS A 710 -15.86 9.46 -0.37
CA LYS A 710 -14.61 10.16 -0.75
C LYS A 710 -13.35 9.64 -0.05
N ASN A 711 -13.35 8.39 0.41
CA ASN A 711 -12.15 7.77 0.95
C ASN A 711 -11.22 7.34 -0.19
N THR A 712 -9.92 7.40 0.05
CA THR A 712 -8.89 7.00 -0.90
C THR A 712 -8.07 5.84 -0.35
N GLY A 713 -7.90 4.76 -1.11
CA GLY A 713 -6.99 3.67 -0.73
C GLY A 713 -5.55 4.15 -0.72
N VAL A 714 -5.07 4.55 -1.89
CA VAL A 714 -3.70 5.03 -2.09
C VAL A 714 -3.69 6.37 -2.81
N TYR A 715 -2.92 7.30 -2.27
CA TYR A 715 -2.54 8.54 -2.93
C TYR A 715 -1.00 8.62 -3.08
N THR A 716 -0.52 8.87 -4.29
CA THR A 716 0.91 9.11 -4.55
C THR A 716 1.14 10.43 -5.26
N GLY A 717 1.84 11.35 -4.60
CA GLY A 717 2.24 12.65 -5.14
C GLY A 717 3.51 12.61 -5.99
N ALA A 718 3.92 13.79 -6.46
CA ALA A 718 5.08 13.99 -7.34
C ALA A 718 6.34 13.28 -6.81
N LYS A 719 7.03 12.51 -7.67
CA LYS A 719 8.28 11.78 -7.36
C LYS A 719 8.17 10.62 -6.36
N ALA A 720 6.99 10.38 -5.76
CA ALA A 720 6.80 9.28 -4.84
C ALA A 720 6.59 7.96 -5.60
N THR A 721 7.11 6.86 -5.05
CA THR A 721 6.87 5.50 -5.57
C THR A 721 6.34 4.61 -4.46
N LEU A 722 5.20 3.95 -4.72
CA LEU A 722 4.63 2.90 -3.89
C LEU A 722 4.70 1.56 -4.62
N ASN A 723 5.20 0.53 -3.94
CA ASN A 723 5.18 -0.86 -4.40
C ASN A 723 4.44 -1.73 -3.36
N SER A 724 3.50 -2.54 -3.80
CA SER A 724 2.82 -3.51 -2.95
C SER A 724 2.46 -4.81 -3.67
N GLU A 725 2.79 -5.92 -3.03
CA GLU A 725 2.31 -7.27 -3.39
C GLU A 725 0.91 -7.55 -2.82
N GLY A 726 0.28 -6.55 -2.21
CA GLY A 726 -1.04 -6.63 -1.61
C GLY A 726 -2.16 -6.21 -2.55
N GLU A 727 -3.37 -6.20 -2.00
CA GLU A 727 -4.59 -5.83 -2.73
C GLU A 727 -5.30 -4.63 -2.11
N ILE A 728 -5.99 -3.86 -2.94
CA ILE A 728 -6.91 -2.81 -2.52
C ILE A 728 -8.33 -3.30 -2.77
N ILE A 729 -9.18 -3.22 -1.75
CA ILE A 729 -10.59 -3.63 -1.80
C ILE A 729 -11.46 -2.42 -1.47
N LEU A 730 -12.35 -2.07 -2.39
CA LEU A 730 -13.50 -1.20 -2.13
C LEU A 730 -14.74 -2.06 -2.04
N GLN A 731 -15.51 -1.88 -0.97
CA GLN A 731 -16.75 -2.59 -0.76
C GLN A 731 -17.72 -1.65 -0.04
N ASP A 732 -18.91 -1.48 -0.58
CA ASP A 732 -19.92 -0.56 -0.05
C ASP A 732 -19.39 0.91 -0.01
N GLY A 733 -20.30 1.89 0.06
CA GLY A 733 -19.93 3.31 0.10
C GLY A 733 -20.02 4.00 -1.26
N ASP A 734 -19.67 5.29 -1.25
CA ASP A 734 -19.99 6.24 -2.32
C ASP A 734 -18.79 7.10 -2.70
N ASN A 735 -18.47 7.24 -3.98
CA ASN A 735 -17.42 8.15 -4.47
C ASN A 735 -16.03 7.88 -3.85
N ASN A 736 -15.74 6.61 -3.55
CA ASN A 736 -14.44 6.18 -3.04
C ASN A 736 -13.45 5.90 -4.19
N TYR A 737 -12.16 6.06 -3.91
CA TYR A 737 -11.05 5.89 -4.85
C TYR A 737 -10.18 4.72 -4.42
N ALA A 738 -9.85 3.78 -5.31
CA ALA A 738 -8.85 2.76 -4.97
C ALA A 738 -7.44 3.36 -5.04
N ILE A 739 -7.09 3.96 -6.18
CA ILE A 739 -5.79 4.59 -6.42
C ILE A 739 -5.95 5.98 -7.03
N PHE A 740 -5.22 6.95 -6.49
CA PHE A 740 -5.03 8.28 -7.06
C PHE A 740 -3.53 8.60 -7.17
N SER A 741 -2.98 8.52 -8.37
CA SER A 741 -1.62 8.95 -8.64
C SER A 741 -1.60 10.37 -9.21
N SER A 742 -0.95 11.29 -8.51
CA SER A 742 -0.70 12.68 -8.90
C SER A 742 0.79 12.91 -9.11
N ALA A 743 1.30 12.59 -10.29
CA ALA A 743 2.71 12.66 -10.67
C ALA A 743 3.65 11.70 -9.89
N GLY A 744 3.06 10.68 -9.26
CA GLY A 744 3.77 9.61 -8.57
C GLY A 744 3.70 8.29 -9.34
N THR A 745 4.32 7.25 -8.79
CA THR A 745 4.24 5.87 -9.30
C THR A 745 3.59 4.97 -8.26
N THR A 746 2.55 4.23 -8.65
CA THR A 746 1.86 3.24 -7.80
C THR A 746 1.86 1.88 -8.49
N ASN A 747 2.47 0.88 -7.86
CA ASN A 747 2.48 -0.51 -8.29
C ASN A 747 1.76 -1.37 -7.25
N ILE A 748 0.64 -1.97 -7.63
CA ILE A 748 -0.22 -2.78 -6.74
C ILE A 748 -0.51 -4.11 -7.42
N LYS A 749 -0.49 -5.21 -6.67
CA LYS A 749 -0.81 -6.52 -7.24
C LYS A 749 -2.25 -6.60 -7.75
N LYS A 750 -3.21 -6.20 -6.92
CA LYS A 750 -4.64 -6.38 -7.22
C LYS A 750 -5.53 -5.23 -6.75
N VAL A 751 -6.49 -4.86 -7.58
CA VAL A 751 -7.56 -3.91 -7.22
C VAL A 751 -8.92 -4.59 -7.39
N ILE A 752 -9.73 -4.57 -6.33
CA ILE A 752 -11.08 -5.11 -6.29
C ILE A 752 -12.05 -3.99 -5.91
N VAL A 753 -13.10 -3.78 -6.70
CA VAL A 753 -14.23 -2.91 -6.35
C VAL A 753 -15.50 -3.75 -6.41
N ASN A 754 -16.17 -3.91 -5.28
CA ASN A 754 -17.36 -4.76 -5.15
C ASN A 754 -18.61 -3.89 -5.10
N GLU A 755 -19.28 -3.73 -6.24
CA GLU A 755 -20.59 -3.05 -6.38
C GLU A 755 -20.67 -1.75 -5.58
N THR A 756 -19.63 -0.92 -5.69
CA THR A 756 -19.53 0.31 -4.90
C THR A 756 -20.11 1.49 -5.69
N GLU A 757 -20.90 2.34 -5.02
CA GLU A 757 -21.57 3.46 -5.68
C GLU A 757 -20.58 4.55 -6.08
N ASN A 758 -20.72 5.05 -7.30
CA ASN A 758 -19.93 6.15 -7.88
C ASN A 758 -18.41 6.00 -7.65
N ALA A 759 -17.93 4.76 -7.50
CA ALA A 759 -16.54 4.50 -7.17
C ALA A 759 -15.66 4.68 -8.41
N ILE A 760 -14.45 5.17 -8.18
CA ILE A 760 -13.43 5.29 -9.20
C ILE A 760 -12.30 4.32 -8.85
N GLY A 761 -12.07 3.36 -9.74
CA GLY A 761 -11.02 2.35 -9.56
C GLY A 761 -9.64 3.00 -9.53
N ILE A 762 -9.20 3.51 -10.67
CA ILE A 762 -7.82 3.98 -10.85
C ILE A 762 -7.81 5.37 -11.48
N ILE A 763 -7.05 6.29 -10.87
CA ILE A 763 -6.74 7.60 -11.43
C ILE A 763 -5.23 7.76 -11.57
N ALA A 764 -4.80 8.22 -12.73
CA ALA A 764 -3.45 8.70 -12.97
C ALA A 764 -3.48 10.08 -13.61
N ARG A 765 -2.76 11.01 -13.01
CA ARG A 765 -2.59 12.37 -13.52
C ARG A 765 -1.18 12.82 -13.24
N GLY A 766 -0.49 13.36 -14.23
CA GLY A 766 0.84 13.94 -14.03
C GLY A 766 0.78 15.40 -13.58
N ASP A 767 1.96 15.97 -13.37
CA ASP A 767 2.06 17.33 -12.85
C ASP A 767 1.92 18.36 -13.97
N VAL A 768 0.86 19.16 -13.86
CA VAL A 768 0.52 20.25 -14.76
C VAL A 768 1.05 21.60 -14.29
N SER A 769 1.70 21.65 -13.12
CA SER A 769 2.28 22.85 -12.55
C SER A 769 3.39 23.42 -13.45
N ASN A 770 3.72 24.68 -13.19
CA ASN A 770 4.86 25.36 -13.82
C ASN A 770 6.13 25.24 -12.97
N ASP A 771 6.18 24.36 -11.97
CA ASP A 771 7.37 24.17 -11.14
C ASP A 771 8.43 23.39 -11.94
N TYR A 772 9.58 24.02 -12.19
CA TYR A 772 10.68 23.41 -12.94
C TYR A 772 11.15 22.06 -12.39
N ASN A 773 10.92 21.75 -11.10
CA ASN A 773 11.34 20.50 -10.49
C ASN A 773 10.35 19.35 -10.66
N THR A 774 9.10 19.63 -11.01
CA THR A 774 8.02 18.64 -11.06
C THR A 774 7.17 18.69 -12.33
N ALA A 775 7.20 19.79 -13.09
CA ALA A 775 6.48 19.97 -14.33
C ALA A 775 6.72 18.81 -15.32
N GLY A 776 5.64 18.24 -15.83
CA GLY A 776 5.69 17.13 -16.80
C GLY A 776 6.02 15.76 -16.19
N LEU A 777 6.18 15.65 -14.86
CA LEU A 777 6.29 14.35 -14.21
C LEU A 777 5.02 13.54 -14.44
N GLN A 778 5.19 12.27 -14.79
CA GLN A 778 4.08 11.39 -15.10
C GLN A 778 3.39 10.86 -13.84
N GLY A 779 2.07 10.75 -13.88
CA GLY A 779 1.31 9.89 -12.98
C GLY A 779 1.30 8.48 -13.54
N ILE A 780 1.91 7.52 -12.84
CA ILE A 780 2.04 6.12 -13.28
C ILE A 780 1.28 5.22 -12.31
N VAL A 781 0.44 4.34 -12.85
CA VAL A 781 -0.21 3.26 -12.08
C VAL A 781 -0.08 1.94 -12.81
N ASN A 782 0.42 0.91 -12.14
CA ASN A 782 0.48 -0.45 -12.65
C ASN A 782 -0.27 -1.39 -11.70
N VAL A 783 -1.24 -2.14 -12.22
CA VAL A 783 -2.00 -3.16 -11.49
C VAL A 783 -1.99 -4.47 -12.26
N GLU A 784 -1.59 -5.57 -11.61
CA GLU A 784 -1.50 -6.88 -12.28
C GLU A 784 -2.86 -7.55 -12.48
N GLU A 785 -3.78 -7.40 -11.52
CA GLU A 785 -5.13 -7.95 -11.59
C GLU A 785 -6.19 -6.91 -11.20
N VAL A 786 -7.18 -6.69 -12.08
CA VAL A 786 -8.33 -5.84 -11.79
C VAL A 786 -9.63 -6.63 -11.77
N LYS A 787 -10.46 -6.34 -10.76
CA LYS A 787 -11.83 -6.81 -10.63
C LYS A 787 -12.71 -5.66 -10.15
N ILE A 788 -13.14 -4.81 -11.08
CA ILE A 788 -13.84 -3.57 -10.77
C ILE A 788 -15.32 -3.74 -11.12
N LYS A 789 -16.21 -3.57 -10.13
CA LYS A 789 -17.64 -3.42 -10.35
C LYS A 789 -18.13 -2.15 -9.65
N SER A 790 -18.49 -1.14 -10.43
CA SER A 790 -18.91 0.19 -9.95
C SER A 790 -20.25 0.59 -10.54
N VAL A 791 -21.09 1.26 -9.75
CA VAL A 791 -22.46 1.61 -10.13
C VAL A 791 -22.69 3.11 -9.97
N ALA A 792 -23.07 3.79 -11.04
CA ALA A 792 -23.45 5.20 -10.97
C ALA A 792 -24.87 5.33 -10.41
N THR A 793 -25.03 6.10 -9.34
CA THR A 793 -26.31 6.26 -8.64
C THR A 793 -26.82 7.71 -8.57
N LYS A 794 -25.97 8.70 -8.89
CA LYS A 794 -26.27 10.13 -8.77
C LYS A 794 -25.89 10.91 -10.04
N LEU A 795 -26.64 11.99 -10.30
CA LEU A 795 -26.29 13.03 -11.29
C LEU A 795 -25.64 14.23 -10.58
N ASP A 796 -25.10 15.18 -11.33
CA ASP A 796 -24.37 16.34 -10.78
C ASP A 796 -25.18 17.06 -9.69
N GLU A 797 -24.62 17.13 -8.49
CA GLU A 797 -25.25 17.84 -7.38
C GLU A 797 -24.66 19.24 -7.25
N THR A 798 -25.53 20.23 -7.06
CA THR A 798 -25.11 21.58 -6.68
C THR A 798 -25.03 21.65 -5.16
N ILE A 799 -23.86 21.93 -4.59
CA ILE A 799 -23.72 21.95 -3.13
C ILE A 799 -24.39 23.22 -2.55
N PRO A 800 -25.45 23.09 -1.74
CA PRO A 800 -26.07 24.26 -1.09
C PRO A 800 -25.13 24.86 -0.04
N GLY A 801 -24.96 26.18 -0.05
CA GLY A 801 -24.20 26.92 0.98
C GLY A 801 -22.71 27.15 0.67
N VAL A 802 -22.19 26.66 -0.45
CA VAL A 802 -20.86 27.02 -0.97
C VAL A 802 -21.04 28.17 -1.97
N TYR A 803 -20.34 29.28 -1.79
CA TYR A 803 -20.37 30.41 -2.73
C TYR A 803 -18.97 30.68 -3.31
N PRO A 804 -18.81 30.67 -4.65
CA PRO A 804 -19.83 30.35 -5.65
C PRO A 804 -20.26 28.87 -5.60
N PRO A 805 -21.49 28.52 -6.03
CA PRO A 805 -21.98 27.15 -6.00
C PRO A 805 -21.07 26.23 -6.82
N THR A 806 -20.51 25.21 -6.16
CA THR A 806 -19.72 24.17 -6.81
C THR A 806 -20.63 23.01 -7.21
N LYS A 807 -20.38 22.46 -8.41
CA LYS A 807 -21.01 21.21 -8.84
C LYS A 807 -20.08 20.05 -8.47
N GLU A 808 -20.63 19.03 -7.83
CA GLU A 808 -19.94 17.74 -7.70
C GLU A 808 -20.36 16.81 -8.81
N TYR A 809 -19.38 16.20 -9.45
CA TYR A 809 -19.56 15.24 -10.53
C TYR A 809 -19.36 13.85 -9.95
N TYR A 810 -20.45 13.08 -9.88
CA TYR A 810 -20.44 11.69 -9.45
C TYR A 810 -20.41 10.79 -10.68
N ASN A 811 -19.43 9.89 -10.73
CA ASN A 811 -19.25 9.01 -11.88
C ASN A 811 -18.67 7.66 -11.43
N ALA A 812 -19.19 6.57 -11.99
CA ALA A 812 -18.58 5.25 -11.86
C ALA A 812 -17.50 5.10 -12.95
N ILE A 813 -16.23 4.96 -12.56
CA ILE A 813 -15.13 4.89 -13.52
C ILE A 813 -14.20 3.72 -13.22
N GLY A 814 -13.87 2.94 -14.26
CA GLY A 814 -12.85 1.89 -14.16
C GLY A 814 -11.44 2.48 -14.03
N ALA A 815 -10.99 3.17 -15.08
CA ALA A 815 -9.71 3.88 -15.11
C ALA A 815 -9.82 5.26 -15.78
N TYR A 816 -9.16 6.25 -15.18
CA TYR A 816 -9.11 7.64 -15.63
C TYR A 816 -7.65 8.11 -15.73
N ALA A 817 -7.18 8.37 -16.95
CA ALA A 817 -5.87 8.92 -17.25
C ALA A 817 -6.01 10.33 -17.82
N ASP A 818 -5.32 11.29 -17.22
CA ASP A 818 -5.40 12.69 -17.62
C ASP A 818 -4.04 13.35 -17.52
N THR A 819 -3.51 13.82 -18.65
CA THR A 819 -2.29 14.64 -18.75
C THR A 819 -1.03 14.03 -18.11
N PHE A 820 -0.03 13.67 -18.92
CA PHE A 820 1.20 13.00 -18.48
C PHE A 820 0.88 11.77 -17.62
N ALA A 821 0.04 10.88 -18.12
CA ALA A 821 -0.53 9.79 -17.32
C ALA A 821 -0.34 8.43 -18.00
N LYS A 822 0.09 7.43 -17.24
CA LYS A 822 0.25 6.06 -17.73
C LYS A 822 -0.41 5.08 -16.78
N ILE A 823 -1.39 4.34 -17.28
CA ILE A 823 -2.06 3.26 -16.54
C ILE A 823 -1.78 1.94 -17.25
N THR A 824 -1.40 0.91 -16.49
CA THR A 824 -1.25 -0.46 -16.99
C THR A 824 -2.09 -1.40 -16.13
N ILE A 825 -3.07 -2.06 -16.75
CA ILE A 825 -4.00 -3.03 -16.16
C ILE A 825 -4.13 -4.27 -17.06
N ASN A 826 -3.03 -4.65 -17.71
CA ASN A 826 -2.96 -5.83 -18.57
C ASN A 826 -3.19 -7.08 -17.72
N ASN A 827 -4.25 -7.82 -18.02
CA ASN A 827 -4.56 -9.03 -17.26
C ASN A 827 -3.70 -10.19 -17.80
N ILE A 828 -2.80 -10.70 -16.95
CA ILE A 828 -1.92 -11.83 -17.26
C ILE A 828 -2.54 -13.20 -16.89
N GLY A 829 -3.75 -13.19 -16.31
CA GLY A 829 -4.49 -14.38 -15.87
C GLY A 829 -5.62 -14.79 -16.82
N ASN A 830 -6.66 -15.44 -16.28
CA ASN A 830 -7.85 -15.75 -17.05
C ASN A 830 -8.61 -14.46 -17.38
N ILE A 831 -8.80 -14.21 -18.67
CA ILE A 831 -9.67 -13.15 -19.17
C ILE A 831 -11.07 -13.38 -18.59
N GLY A 832 -11.71 -12.31 -18.09
CA GLY A 832 -13.06 -12.38 -17.56
C GLY A 832 -14.09 -12.88 -18.59
N THR A 833 -15.32 -13.10 -18.13
CA THR A 833 -16.43 -13.52 -18.98
C THR A 833 -17.57 -12.52 -18.90
N ALA A 834 -18.61 -12.68 -19.72
CA ALA A 834 -19.81 -11.85 -19.67
C ALA A 834 -20.46 -11.81 -18.27
N ASP A 835 -20.47 -12.95 -17.57
CA ASP A 835 -21.04 -13.07 -16.22
C ASP A 835 -20.08 -12.60 -15.12
N ASN A 836 -18.78 -12.57 -15.42
CA ASN A 836 -17.74 -12.23 -14.46
C ASN A 836 -16.66 -11.36 -15.11
N PRO A 837 -17.00 -10.15 -15.60
CA PRO A 837 -16.08 -9.28 -16.32
C PRO A 837 -14.96 -8.74 -15.42
N ASN A 838 -13.79 -8.42 -15.98
CA ASN A 838 -12.70 -7.79 -15.22
C ASN A 838 -13.09 -6.37 -14.78
N ILE A 839 -13.76 -5.63 -15.65
CA ILE A 839 -14.31 -4.30 -15.38
C ILE A 839 -15.79 -4.33 -15.75
N ASP A 840 -16.65 -3.99 -14.80
CA ASP A 840 -18.12 -3.93 -14.89
C ASP A 840 -18.58 -2.55 -14.43
N ILE A 841 -19.03 -1.73 -15.36
CA ILE A 841 -19.54 -0.40 -15.03
C ILE A 841 -21.02 -0.35 -15.36
N VAL A 842 -21.81 -0.05 -14.34
CA VAL A 842 -23.24 0.22 -14.51
C VAL A 842 -23.44 1.72 -14.44
N GLY A 843 -23.86 2.33 -15.55
CA GLY A 843 -24.20 3.75 -15.60
C GLY A 843 -25.65 4.04 -15.25
N LEU A 844 -26.07 5.28 -15.51
CA LEU A 844 -27.39 5.80 -15.15
C LEU A 844 -28.09 6.38 -16.39
N ASN A 845 -28.95 5.58 -17.04
CA ASN A 845 -29.74 5.97 -18.22
C ASN A 845 -28.92 6.43 -19.44
N GLY A 846 -27.76 5.82 -19.68
CA GLY A 846 -26.85 6.24 -20.76
C GLY A 846 -26.06 7.51 -20.41
N GLU A 847 -26.19 8.01 -19.18
CA GLU A 847 -25.39 9.08 -18.61
C GLU A 847 -24.56 8.52 -17.44
N ARG A 848 -23.35 9.07 -17.22
CA ARG A 848 -22.40 8.55 -16.21
C ARG A 848 -22.04 7.07 -16.45
N GLY A 849 -21.00 6.57 -15.81
CA GLY A 849 -20.43 5.26 -16.09
C GLY A 849 -19.51 5.27 -17.30
N VAL A 850 -18.20 5.17 -17.05
CA VAL A 850 -17.18 5.02 -18.09
C VAL A 850 -16.19 3.93 -17.70
N ALA A 851 -15.91 2.96 -18.57
CA ALA A 851 -14.89 1.97 -18.23
C ALA A 851 -13.49 2.57 -18.29
N LEU A 852 -13.09 3.14 -19.43
CA LEU A 852 -11.76 3.72 -19.63
C LEU A 852 -11.84 5.13 -20.21
N TYR A 853 -11.12 6.08 -19.62
CA TYR A 853 -11.05 7.47 -20.06
C TYR A 853 -9.59 7.94 -20.14
N ALA A 854 -9.16 8.43 -21.31
CA ALA A 854 -7.82 8.98 -21.52
C ALA A 854 -7.90 10.38 -22.18
N LYS A 855 -7.33 11.40 -21.53
CA LYS A 855 -7.29 12.78 -22.06
C LYS A 855 -5.87 13.31 -22.13
N LYS A 856 -5.42 13.71 -23.33
CA LYS A 856 -4.26 14.60 -23.50
C LYS A 856 -4.70 16.07 -23.32
N ASP A 857 -3.93 16.81 -22.54
CA ASP A 857 -3.94 18.28 -22.50
C ASP A 857 -3.26 18.81 -23.77
N LYS A 858 -4.02 19.61 -24.53
CA LYS A 858 -3.63 20.19 -25.82
C LYS A 858 -2.56 21.28 -25.71
N ASP A 859 -2.45 21.91 -24.54
CA ASP A 859 -1.59 23.07 -24.33
C ASP A 859 -0.18 22.65 -23.84
N LYS A 860 0.04 21.34 -23.64
CA LYS A 860 1.28 20.78 -23.12
C LYS A 860 2.03 19.99 -24.19
N LEU A 861 3.28 20.39 -24.44
CA LEU A 861 4.21 19.65 -25.32
C LEU A 861 4.58 18.30 -24.69
N ASN A 862 4.79 17.27 -25.53
CA ASN A 862 5.19 15.92 -25.12
C ASN A 862 4.24 15.27 -24.09
N ASN A 863 2.96 15.62 -24.16
CA ASN A 863 1.94 15.09 -23.28
C ASN A 863 1.52 13.66 -23.66
N GLU A 864 2.26 12.68 -23.13
CA GLU A 864 1.92 11.28 -23.27
C GLU A 864 0.84 10.89 -22.26
N VAL A 865 -0.27 10.32 -22.77
CA VAL A 865 -1.36 9.78 -21.96
C VAL A 865 -1.75 8.44 -22.54
N VAL A 866 -1.58 7.36 -21.75
CA VAL A 866 -1.71 5.97 -22.19
C VAL A 866 -2.43 5.14 -21.14
N ILE A 867 -3.41 4.34 -21.58
CA ILE A 867 -4.00 3.24 -20.81
C ILE A 867 -3.73 1.93 -21.54
N ASN A 868 -2.95 1.04 -20.94
CA ASN A 868 -2.77 -0.34 -21.40
C ASN A 868 -3.71 -1.25 -20.63
N ALA A 869 -4.68 -1.86 -21.31
CA ALA A 869 -5.70 -2.72 -20.73
C ALA A 869 -5.90 -4.00 -21.54
N GLU A 870 -4.80 -4.62 -21.98
CA GLU A 870 -4.83 -5.86 -22.77
C GLU A 870 -5.42 -7.05 -22.01
N ASN A 871 -6.00 -7.99 -22.75
CA ASN A 871 -6.55 -9.26 -22.25
C ASN A 871 -7.65 -9.09 -21.17
N ASN A 872 -8.48 -8.06 -21.27
CA ASN A 872 -9.57 -7.82 -20.31
C ASN A 872 -10.94 -8.13 -20.91
N TYR A 873 -11.88 -8.55 -20.06
CA TYR A 873 -13.31 -8.47 -20.37
C TYR A 873 -13.87 -7.23 -19.68
N ILE A 874 -14.30 -6.25 -20.49
CA ILE A 874 -14.82 -4.97 -20.05
C ILE A 874 -16.29 -4.89 -20.43
N LYS A 875 -17.16 -4.63 -19.45
CA LYS A 875 -18.60 -4.54 -19.62
C LYS A 875 -19.09 -3.17 -19.14
N VAL A 876 -19.93 -2.52 -19.95
CA VAL A 876 -20.63 -1.30 -19.58
C VAL A 876 -22.12 -1.43 -19.88
N ASP A 877 -22.96 -1.31 -18.84
CA ASP A 877 -24.42 -1.36 -18.94
C ASP A 877 -25.02 0.02 -18.63
N ASN A 878 -25.89 0.53 -19.52
CA ASN A 878 -26.57 1.83 -19.40
C ASN A 878 -25.63 3.00 -19.06
N GLY A 879 -24.38 2.92 -19.50
CA GLY A 879 -23.35 3.91 -19.24
C GLY A 879 -23.08 4.84 -20.39
N GLN A 880 -22.38 5.93 -20.08
CA GLN A 880 -22.00 6.94 -21.05
C GLN A 880 -21.10 6.37 -22.15
N ALA A 881 -20.04 5.65 -21.75
CA ALA A 881 -19.17 5.01 -22.73
C ALA A 881 -18.38 3.81 -22.20
N GLY A 882 -18.03 2.87 -23.08
CA GLY A 882 -16.97 1.91 -22.85
C GLY A 882 -15.62 2.61 -22.74
N VAL A 883 -15.23 3.28 -23.82
CA VAL A 883 -13.91 3.90 -23.97
C VAL A 883 -14.06 5.33 -24.46
N ILE A 884 -13.35 6.26 -23.82
CA ILE A 884 -13.24 7.65 -24.26
C ILE A 884 -11.77 8.01 -24.42
N SER A 885 -11.38 8.39 -25.64
CA SER A 885 -10.12 9.04 -25.94
C SER A 885 -10.37 10.50 -26.34
N LEU A 886 -9.70 11.42 -25.65
CA LEU A 886 -9.79 12.84 -25.91
C LEU A 886 -8.41 13.41 -26.24
N ASN A 887 -8.33 14.20 -27.32
CA ASN A 887 -7.12 14.85 -27.83
C ASN A 887 -5.97 13.87 -28.14
N GLY A 888 -6.30 12.62 -28.47
CA GLY A 888 -5.31 11.61 -28.80
C GLY A 888 -4.78 10.81 -27.61
N GLY A 889 -5.45 10.77 -26.46
CA GLY A 889 -5.09 9.88 -25.34
C GLY A 889 -5.20 8.41 -25.74
N GLU A 890 -4.11 7.66 -25.64
CA GLU A 890 -3.99 6.30 -26.19
C GLU A 890 -4.60 5.26 -25.26
N ILE A 891 -5.35 4.31 -25.84
CA ILE A 891 -5.98 3.21 -25.11
C ILE A 891 -5.75 1.90 -25.87
N ASN A 892 -5.10 0.94 -25.22
CA ASN A 892 -4.78 -0.36 -25.80
C ASN A 892 -5.66 -1.45 -25.18
N LEU A 893 -6.45 -2.10 -26.03
CA LEU A 893 -7.42 -3.16 -25.74
C LEU A 893 -7.12 -4.44 -26.53
N LYS A 894 -5.85 -4.70 -26.89
CA LYS A 894 -5.48 -5.94 -27.58
C LYS A 894 -6.02 -7.17 -26.86
N ASN A 895 -6.55 -8.10 -27.65
CA ASN A 895 -7.14 -9.36 -27.19
C ASN A 895 -8.22 -9.20 -26.10
N SER A 896 -8.82 -8.01 -25.97
CA SER A 896 -9.84 -7.72 -24.96
C SER A 896 -11.23 -7.84 -25.56
N THR A 897 -12.22 -8.12 -24.71
CA THR A 897 -13.64 -8.01 -25.09
C THR A 897 -14.22 -6.75 -24.48
N LEU A 898 -14.75 -5.86 -25.32
CA LEU A 898 -15.50 -4.68 -24.92
C LEU A 898 -16.98 -4.92 -25.20
N HIS A 899 -17.77 -5.10 -24.16
CA HIS A 899 -19.20 -5.31 -24.23
C HIS A 899 -19.93 -4.08 -23.71
N VAL A 900 -20.70 -3.42 -24.58
CA VAL A 900 -21.51 -2.25 -24.20
C VAL A 900 -22.98 -2.50 -24.52
N ASN A 901 -23.83 -2.19 -23.55
CA ASN A 901 -25.28 -2.28 -23.64
C ASN A 901 -25.88 -0.93 -23.26
N ASN A 902 -26.57 -0.28 -24.19
CA ASN A 902 -27.08 1.09 -24.09
C ASN A 902 -25.99 2.12 -23.71
N GLY A 903 -25.16 2.51 -24.68
CA GLY A 903 -24.10 3.52 -24.50
C GLY A 903 -23.20 3.66 -25.72
N ILE A 904 -22.14 4.46 -25.63
CA ILE A 904 -21.13 4.57 -26.70
C ILE A 904 -20.01 3.57 -26.44
N ALA A 905 -19.73 2.64 -27.35
CA ALA A 905 -18.64 1.67 -27.14
C ALA A 905 -17.26 2.33 -27.13
N ILE A 906 -16.97 3.09 -28.19
CA ILE A 906 -15.71 3.81 -28.35
C ILE A 906 -16.07 5.23 -28.78
N SER A 907 -15.47 6.24 -28.14
CA SER A 907 -15.55 7.65 -28.48
C SER A 907 -14.14 8.23 -28.60
N THR A 908 -13.83 8.82 -29.76
CA THR A 908 -12.58 9.54 -30.01
C THR A 908 -12.90 10.97 -30.41
N ASN A 909 -12.53 11.96 -29.59
CA ASN A 909 -12.84 13.36 -29.84
C ASN A 909 -11.58 14.24 -29.76
N PHE A 910 -11.61 15.38 -30.45
CA PHE A 910 -10.53 16.37 -30.44
C PHE A 910 -11.10 17.76 -30.19
N GLU A 911 -10.52 18.48 -29.24
CA GLU A 911 -10.80 19.89 -29.04
C GLU A 911 -10.29 20.71 -30.25
N GLU A 912 -10.90 21.87 -30.49
CA GLU A 912 -10.50 22.78 -31.57
C GLU A 912 -9.00 23.12 -31.50
N GLY A 913 -8.31 23.04 -32.63
CA GLY A 913 -6.88 23.32 -32.75
C GLY A 913 -5.94 22.13 -32.46
N VAL A 914 -6.46 20.95 -32.11
CA VAL A 914 -5.65 19.74 -31.90
C VAL A 914 -5.50 18.94 -33.19
N ASN A 915 -4.26 18.58 -33.54
CA ASN A 915 -3.99 17.72 -34.69
C ASN A 915 -4.50 16.29 -34.44
N LYS A 916 -5.20 15.73 -35.42
CA LYS A 916 -5.70 14.36 -35.36
C LYS A 916 -4.54 13.36 -35.47
N VAL A 917 -4.61 12.30 -34.69
CA VAL A 917 -3.63 11.21 -34.69
C VAL A 917 -4.37 9.91 -35.01
N ALA A 918 -3.75 9.01 -35.80
CA ALA A 918 -4.30 7.68 -36.06
C ALA A 918 -3.98 6.71 -34.90
N ASP A 919 -4.65 5.56 -34.87
CA ASP A 919 -4.32 4.42 -33.98
C ASP A 919 -4.34 4.72 -32.47
N ILE A 920 -5.24 5.61 -32.05
CA ILE A 920 -5.34 6.03 -30.64
C ILE A 920 -6.04 4.98 -29.77
N VAL A 921 -6.93 4.18 -30.36
CA VAL A 921 -7.59 3.07 -29.67
C VAL A 921 -7.28 1.78 -30.43
N ASP A 922 -6.45 0.92 -29.84
CA ASP A 922 -6.04 -0.35 -30.45
C ASP A 922 -6.90 -1.50 -29.90
N ILE A 923 -7.65 -2.18 -30.77
CA ILE A 923 -8.48 -3.34 -30.40
C ILE A 923 -8.06 -4.62 -31.13
N SER A 924 -6.83 -4.67 -31.63
CA SER A 924 -6.32 -5.79 -32.42
C SER A 924 -6.46 -7.12 -31.67
N GLY A 925 -7.04 -8.13 -32.34
CA GLY A 925 -7.32 -9.43 -31.72
C GLY A 925 -8.45 -9.44 -30.69
N GLY A 926 -9.09 -8.29 -30.42
CA GLY A 926 -10.21 -8.15 -29.48
C GLY A 926 -11.59 -8.27 -30.14
N ILE A 927 -12.63 -8.19 -29.33
CA ILE A 927 -14.05 -8.31 -29.72
C ILE A 927 -14.83 -7.11 -29.18
N ILE A 928 -15.65 -6.47 -30.01
CA ILE A 928 -16.66 -5.51 -29.55
C ILE A 928 -18.04 -6.17 -29.62
N VAL A 929 -18.78 -6.14 -28.52
CA VAL A 929 -20.17 -6.59 -28.42
C VAL A 929 -21.05 -5.38 -28.14
N LEU A 930 -22.05 -5.15 -28.99
CA LEU A 930 -22.98 -4.02 -28.90
C LEU A 930 -24.41 -4.54 -28.74
N ASP A 931 -25.01 -4.26 -27.59
CA ASP A 931 -26.39 -4.65 -27.27
C ASP A 931 -27.28 -3.41 -27.08
N GLY A 932 -28.60 -3.57 -27.18
CA GLY A 932 -29.56 -2.49 -26.94
C GLY A 932 -29.43 -1.32 -27.93
N THR A 933 -29.36 -0.09 -27.43
CA THR A 933 -29.21 1.14 -28.23
C THR A 933 -27.74 1.57 -28.39
N SER A 934 -26.80 0.64 -28.25
CA SER A 934 -25.37 0.96 -28.28
C SER A 934 -24.89 1.43 -29.64
N LEU A 935 -23.93 2.36 -29.65
CA LEU A 935 -23.29 2.88 -30.85
C LEU A 935 -21.77 2.75 -30.73
N ALA A 936 -21.10 2.33 -31.80
CA ALA A 936 -19.68 2.59 -31.96
C ALA A 936 -19.53 3.93 -32.69
N TYR A 937 -19.00 4.97 -32.02
CA TYR A 937 -18.93 6.32 -32.60
C TYR A 937 -17.49 6.84 -32.65
N ILE A 938 -16.92 6.83 -33.84
CA ILE A 938 -15.62 7.44 -34.13
C ILE A 938 -15.90 8.76 -34.86
N GLU A 939 -15.62 9.90 -34.23
CA GLU A 939 -15.78 11.21 -34.89
C GLU A 939 -14.65 11.41 -35.92
N HIS A 940 -14.90 10.96 -37.15
CA HIS A 940 -14.10 11.35 -38.32
C HIS A 940 -14.62 12.70 -38.85
N HIS A 941 -13.82 13.74 -38.64
CA HIS A 941 -13.91 14.98 -39.43
C HIS A 941 -12.59 15.28 -40.13
#